data_AF-V5U1G3-F1
#
_entry.id   AF-V5U1G3-F1
#
_cell.length_a   1.000
_cell.length_b   1.000
_cell.length_c   1.000
_cell.angle_alpha   90.00
_cell.angle_beta   90.00
_cell.angle_gamma   90.00
#
_symmetry.space_group_name_H-M   'P 1'
#
loop_
_entity.id
_entity.type
_entity.pdbx_description
1 polymer ?
#
loop_
_entity_poly.entity_id
_entity_poly.type
_entity_poly.pdbx_seq_one_letter_code
_entity_poly.pdbx_strand_id
1 'polypeptide(L)'
;MKKLQNSVLAGAVMGLFSGATAQASTAESISQFGLNYTITDNQAAQHGTDCAALGADWASCNKAVITLTNPGDAVTDKNWTIWFHSIRQILKVDNDQFKVTHVMGDLHKLEPTDKFTGFPAKASVEIPIINEYWQLFITDVLPRWYVTADDGAPKVIASTDTETLTDFVSPLKDQWKRTPDDKNILMTAEARFDKNSDVKTLNAESLRGQIVPTPRHVKVHGQNVSLDKGVQLDMSALDKPAQEAVAARFALLGIKTDAGYPVRTAITSHAFTGNEAVSGAYQLHIGPKETTITGYDRAGVFYGLQSLLSLIPAKGAKQIAMLDAQDAPRFDYRGIQLDVGRNFHTKAAVLRLLDQMAAYKLNKFHFHLSDDEGWRIEIPGLPELTDTGAKRCHDLSEKTCLLPQLGSGPDTNNNGSGFFTRADYIEIVKYAAARQIEVIPEIDMPAHARAAVIAMEARYDRLEKAGKTEEANQYRLLDPKDTSITTGVQYYNRTGYLNPCLDSSRRFVDKVIGEIQQMHKEAGQPLTTWHFGGDEAKNIYLGAGYTDKTKPEAGKGIIDQSRQDKPWARSPVCQKMVQDGVVADVEHLSSYFGAQVSKLVKAHGIDTMQAWQDGLKDAKDASAFATSHVNVNFWDTLYWGGFDTANDWANKGFRVVVSNPDYVYLDFPNEVNPAESGYYWGTRFSDERKIFSFAPDNLPQNAETSVDRDGNAFSAKSDKPWPGAYGLSAQLWSEVVRTDKQMEYMMYPRLLSVAERAWHRAAWEQDYQAGREYKGGETHLVDVKALHDDWTRFANLAGSRELPKLEKAGVQFRLPVPGARINNGVLRMNNSLPGVAMEYSTDGGARWQRYDDAKPPRVTGAVQVRSVSSDGKRYSRVDNVQP
;
A
#
# COMPACT_ATOMS: atom_id res chain seq x y z
N MET A 1 -56.65 38.12 3.22
CA MET A 1 -57.10 38.33 4.61
C MET A 1 -55.87 38.53 5.48
N LYS A 2 -55.69 39.78 5.93
CA LYS A 2 -54.63 40.24 6.84
C LYS A 2 -55.07 39.98 8.28
N LYS A 3 -54.13 39.66 9.18
CA LYS A 3 -54.12 40.28 10.51
C LYS A 3 -52.67 40.56 10.93
N LEU A 4 -52.45 41.86 11.12
CA LEU A 4 -51.24 42.54 11.55
C LEU A 4 -51.26 42.67 13.09
N GLN A 5 -50.05 42.60 13.64
CA GLN A 5 -49.42 43.46 14.66
C GLN A 5 -50.28 44.11 15.76
N ASN A 6 -49.80 43.95 17.00
CA ASN A 6 -49.84 45.00 18.02
C ASN A 6 -48.45 45.17 18.64
N SER A 7 -48.16 46.40 19.03
CA SER A 7 -46.86 46.95 19.38
C SER A 7 -46.89 47.57 20.79
N VAL A 8 -45.73 47.51 21.47
CA VAL A 8 -45.18 48.43 22.50
C VAL A 8 -45.84 48.46 23.91
N LEU A 9 -45.11 48.11 24.99
CA LEU A 9 -44.24 49.02 25.78
C LEU A 9 -43.53 48.31 26.94
N ALA A 10 -42.43 48.94 27.35
CA ALA A 10 -41.31 48.41 28.11
C ALA A 10 -41.54 48.27 29.63
N GLY A 11 -40.85 47.29 30.21
CA GLY A 11 -40.51 47.21 31.63
C GLY A 11 -39.08 46.68 31.75
N ALA A 12 -38.13 47.57 32.02
CA ALA A 12 -36.73 47.23 32.23
C ALA A 12 -36.55 46.58 33.60
N VAL A 13 -36.09 45.32 33.61
CA VAL A 13 -35.46 44.69 34.77
C VAL A 13 -34.04 44.35 34.35
N MET A 14 -33.07 45.16 34.78
CA MET A 14 -31.66 44.81 34.74
C MET A 14 -31.43 43.65 35.71
N GLY A 15 -31.55 42.43 35.20
CA GLY A 15 -30.95 41.25 35.83
C GLY A 15 -29.46 41.27 35.55
N LEU A 16 -28.66 41.50 36.61
CA LEU A 16 -27.23 41.21 36.62
C LEU A 16 -27.03 39.69 36.40
N PHE A 17 -26.97 39.26 35.14
CA PHE A 17 -26.31 38.01 34.82
C PHE A 17 -24.80 38.29 34.88
N SER A 18 -24.23 38.11 36.07
CA SER A 18 -22.83 37.70 36.15
C SER A 18 -22.73 36.38 35.38
N GLY A 19 -22.36 36.47 34.11
CA GLY A 19 -21.93 35.30 33.35
C GLY A 19 -20.69 34.76 34.04
N ALA A 20 -20.88 33.76 34.91
CA ALA A 20 -19.81 32.88 35.27
C ALA A 20 -19.38 32.23 33.95
N THR A 21 -18.26 32.68 33.39
CA THR A 21 -17.57 31.96 32.33
C THR A 21 -17.31 30.57 32.88
N ALA A 22 -18.07 29.57 32.41
CA ALA A 22 -17.82 28.19 32.77
C ALA A 22 -16.37 27.87 32.39
N GLN A 23 -15.56 27.52 33.38
CA GLN A 23 -14.17 27.13 33.15
C GLN A 23 -14.18 25.93 32.20
N ALA A 24 -13.43 26.02 31.11
CA ALA A 24 -13.36 24.93 30.14
C ALA A 24 -12.82 23.67 30.82
N SER A 25 -13.42 22.52 30.52
CA SER A 25 -12.93 21.20 30.97
C SER A 25 -11.43 21.01 30.65
N THR A 26 -10.73 20.18 31.41
CA THR A 26 -9.32 19.85 31.17
C THR A 26 -9.11 19.32 29.75
N ALA A 27 -9.98 18.41 29.28
CA ALA A 27 -9.93 17.89 27.91
C ALA A 27 -10.16 18.97 26.85
N GLU A 28 -11.14 19.87 27.04
CA GLU A 28 -11.34 21.00 26.12
C GLU A 28 -10.09 21.89 26.07
N SER A 29 -9.51 22.24 27.21
CA SER A 29 -8.34 23.10 27.28
C SER A 29 -7.13 22.49 26.55
N ILE A 30 -6.83 21.21 26.81
CA ILE A 30 -5.72 20.50 26.15
C ILE A 30 -5.99 20.30 24.65
N SER A 31 -7.24 20.09 24.24
CA SER A 31 -7.58 19.93 22.81
C SER A 31 -7.27 21.17 21.95
N GLN A 32 -7.13 22.34 22.57
CA GLN A 32 -6.76 23.59 21.90
C GLN A 32 -5.24 23.83 21.85
N PHE A 33 -4.41 22.91 22.38
CA PHE A 33 -2.97 23.09 22.37
C PHE A 33 -2.41 23.05 20.95
N GLY A 34 -1.37 23.86 20.70
CA GLY A 34 -0.50 23.65 19.57
C GLY A 34 0.41 22.44 19.85
N LEU A 35 0.51 21.52 18.90
CA LEU A 35 1.46 20.41 18.95
C LEU A 35 2.52 20.58 17.86
N ASN A 36 3.79 20.42 18.22
CA ASN A 36 4.88 20.26 17.26
C ASN A 36 5.72 19.04 17.62
N TYR A 37 5.98 18.17 16.64
CA TYR A 37 6.87 17.02 16.75
C TYR A 37 8.14 17.26 15.94
N THR A 38 9.29 17.22 16.60
CA THR A 38 10.59 17.42 15.97
C THR A 38 11.47 16.21 16.16
N ILE A 39 11.83 15.52 15.07
CA ILE A 39 12.87 14.50 15.09
C ILE A 39 14.21 15.23 15.22
N THR A 40 14.98 14.91 16.26
CA THR A 40 16.23 15.62 16.57
C THR A 40 17.45 14.81 16.18
N ASP A 41 17.39 13.48 16.28
CA ASP A 41 18.53 12.60 15.97
C ASP A 41 18.05 11.20 15.56
N ASN A 42 18.24 10.82 14.30
CA ASN A 42 17.89 9.47 13.81
C ASN A 42 18.96 8.40 14.04
N GLN A 43 20.09 8.77 14.67
CA GLN A 43 21.25 7.90 14.85
C GLN A 43 21.72 7.97 16.31
N ALA A 44 20.78 7.99 17.24
CA ALA A 44 21.04 8.30 18.64
C ALA A 44 22.06 7.36 19.30
N ALA A 45 22.13 6.10 18.84
CA ALA A 45 23.16 5.13 19.25
C ALA A 45 24.58 5.63 18.96
N GLN A 46 24.80 6.19 17.78
CA GLN A 46 26.09 6.73 17.34
C GLN A 46 26.46 8.02 18.09
N HIS A 47 25.47 8.69 18.69
CA HIS A 47 25.63 9.92 19.45
C HIS A 47 25.49 9.70 20.97
N GLY A 48 25.83 8.51 21.46
CA GLY A 48 26.03 8.22 22.88
C GLY A 48 24.78 7.77 23.65
N THR A 49 23.68 7.46 22.96
CA THR A 49 22.49 6.88 23.60
C THR A 49 22.64 5.37 23.67
N ASP A 50 22.53 4.78 24.86
CA ASP A 50 22.56 3.33 25.02
C ASP A 50 21.21 2.70 24.62
N CYS A 51 20.98 2.60 23.31
CA CYS A 51 19.75 2.02 22.76
C CYS A 51 19.60 0.53 23.13
N ALA A 52 20.72 -0.20 23.33
CA ALA A 52 20.69 -1.59 23.75
C ALA A 52 20.07 -1.74 25.14
N ALA A 53 20.51 -0.92 26.11
CA ALA A 53 19.94 -0.91 27.46
C ALA A 53 18.47 -0.47 27.52
N LEU A 54 18.01 0.29 26.52
CA LEU A 54 16.61 0.67 26.35
C LEU A 54 15.76 -0.43 25.69
N GLY A 55 16.36 -1.56 25.31
CA GLY A 55 15.65 -2.67 24.69
C GLY A 55 15.33 -2.46 23.21
N ALA A 56 16.08 -1.59 22.51
CA ALA A 56 15.85 -1.33 21.09
C ALA A 56 16.42 -2.43 20.20
N ASP A 57 15.64 -2.96 19.25
CA ASP A 57 16.10 -3.95 18.28
C ASP A 57 17.38 -3.49 17.55
N TRP A 58 18.35 -4.40 17.40
CA TRP A 58 19.67 -4.13 16.85
C TRP A 58 20.36 -2.88 17.46
N ALA A 59 20.07 -2.58 18.73
CA ALA A 59 20.56 -1.40 19.45
C ALA A 59 20.36 -0.09 18.65
N SER A 60 19.27 0.03 17.92
CA SER A 60 18.98 1.18 17.05
C SER A 60 17.83 2.00 17.62
N CYS A 61 18.07 3.28 17.92
CA CYS A 61 17.04 4.19 18.42
C CYS A 61 17.25 5.62 17.90
N ASN A 62 16.20 6.43 17.94
CA ASN A 62 16.19 7.84 17.56
C ASN A 62 15.63 8.72 18.68
N LYS A 63 15.90 10.03 18.61
CA LYS A 63 15.37 11.05 19.51
C LYS A 63 14.41 11.97 18.78
N ALA A 64 13.36 12.33 19.48
CA ALA A 64 12.43 13.37 19.07
C ALA A 64 12.01 14.24 20.27
N VAL A 65 11.39 15.38 20.00
CA VAL A 65 10.80 16.26 21.01
C VAL A 65 9.35 16.51 20.64
N ILE A 66 8.45 16.22 21.59
CA ILE A 66 7.06 16.65 21.53
C ILE A 66 7.00 18.01 22.24
N THR A 67 6.55 19.05 21.54
CA THR A 67 6.30 20.37 22.10
C THR A 67 4.80 20.61 22.17
N LEU A 68 4.28 20.85 23.37
CA LEU A 68 2.88 21.22 23.61
C LEU A 68 2.81 22.69 24.01
N THR A 69 2.17 23.51 23.18
CA THR A 69 1.96 24.95 23.40
C THR A 69 0.55 25.20 23.88
N ASN A 70 0.41 25.65 25.13
CA ASN A 70 -0.88 26.03 25.70
C ASN A 70 -1.21 27.49 25.32
N PRO A 71 -2.25 27.76 24.51
CA PRO A 71 -2.62 29.13 24.14
C PRO A 71 -3.45 29.86 25.22
N GLY A 72 -3.99 29.13 26.19
CA GLY A 72 -4.95 29.61 27.18
C GLY A 72 -4.37 29.78 28.58
N ASP A 73 -5.25 29.63 29.58
CA ASP A 73 -4.91 29.65 31.00
C ASP A 73 -4.14 28.38 31.41
N ALA A 74 -3.47 28.42 32.56
CA ALA A 74 -2.68 27.28 33.03
C ALA A 74 -3.57 26.06 33.31
N VAL A 75 -3.12 24.87 32.87
CA VAL A 75 -3.80 23.58 33.13
C VAL A 75 -2.98 22.81 34.17
N THR A 76 -3.46 22.78 35.41
CA THR A 76 -2.76 22.12 36.54
C THR A 76 -3.33 20.75 36.91
N ASP A 77 -4.47 20.38 36.32
CA ASP A 77 -5.12 19.09 36.58
C ASP A 77 -4.23 17.92 36.18
N LYS A 78 -4.31 16.82 36.92
CA LYS A 78 -3.57 15.58 36.62
C LYS A 78 -4.44 14.49 36.00
N ASN A 79 -5.75 14.68 35.96
CA ASN A 79 -6.71 13.67 35.49
C ASN A 79 -6.95 13.82 33.99
N TRP A 80 -5.88 13.64 33.21
CA TRP A 80 -5.95 13.65 31.76
C TRP A 80 -5.01 12.61 31.16
N THR A 81 -5.30 12.23 29.92
CA THR A 81 -4.45 11.34 29.13
C THR A 81 -4.46 11.84 27.69
N ILE A 82 -3.28 12.08 27.12
CA ILE A 82 -3.13 12.34 25.70
C ILE A 82 -2.78 11.02 25.01
N TRP A 83 -3.62 10.58 24.11
CA TRP A 83 -3.45 9.40 23.29
C TRP A 83 -2.86 9.78 21.95
N PHE A 84 -1.93 8.97 21.47
CA PHE A 84 -1.29 9.20 20.18
C PHE A 84 -0.82 7.90 19.56
N HIS A 85 -0.54 7.98 18.27
CA HIS A 85 -0.16 6.84 17.45
C HIS A 85 1.31 6.95 17.07
N SER A 86 2.04 5.85 17.19
CA SER A 86 3.42 5.73 16.77
C SER A 86 3.70 4.32 16.29
N ILE A 87 4.18 4.23 15.06
CA ILE A 87 4.65 2.98 14.45
C ILE A 87 6.01 2.53 15.01
N ARG A 88 6.57 3.31 15.96
CA ARG A 88 7.78 3.03 16.72
C ARG A 88 7.43 2.96 18.21
N GLN A 89 8.02 2.01 18.93
CA GLN A 89 7.90 1.97 20.39
C GLN A 89 8.60 3.17 21.03
N ILE A 90 7.97 3.74 22.05
CA ILE A 90 8.54 4.83 22.85
C ILE A 90 9.31 4.21 24.02
N LEU A 91 10.65 4.23 23.94
CA LEU A 91 11.54 3.54 24.87
C LEU A 91 11.83 4.35 26.13
N LYS A 92 11.81 5.69 26.01
CA LYS A 92 12.11 6.60 27.12
C LYS A 92 11.45 7.96 26.95
N VAL A 93 11.10 8.58 28.07
CA VAL A 93 10.68 9.99 28.17
C VAL A 93 11.67 10.74 29.06
N ASP A 94 12.33 11.76 28.53
CA ASP A 94 13.35 12.58 29.20
C ASP A 94 12.75 13.87 29.79
N ASN A 95 11.55 13.75 30.36
CA ASN A 95 10.90 14.76 31.18
C ASN A 95 10.11 14.06 32.29
N ASP A 96 10.54 14.22 33.54
CA ASP A 96 10.03 13.44 34.67
C ASP A 96 8.63 13.85 35.14
N GLN A 97 8.07 14.91 34.57
CA GLN A 97 6.65 15.29 34.72
C GLN A 97 5.72 14.40 33.91
N PHE A 98 6.24 13.61 32.96
CA PHE A 98 5.45 12.81 32.05
C PHE A 98 5.93 11.37 32.00
N LYS A 99 5.03 10.49 31.58
CA LYS A 99 5.33 9.10 31.21
C LYS A 99 4.56 8.75 29.93
N VAL A 100 5.14 7.88 29.12
CA VAL A 100 4.48 7.27 27.97
C VAL A 100 4.32 5.78 28.21
N THR A 101 3.18 5.21 27.82
CA THR A 101 2.91 3.77 27.92
C THR A 101 2.31 3.27 26.62
N HIS A 102 2.88 2.19 26.07
CA HIS A 102 2.30 1.44 24.96
C HIS A 102 1.03 0.71 25.43
N VAL A 103 0.01 0.69 24.58
CA VAL A 103 -1.30 0.09 24.89
C VAL A 103 -1.52 -1.16 24.05
N MET A 104 -1.54 -1.01 22.73
CA MET A 104 -1.78 -2.07 21.76
C MET A 104 -1.49 -1.53 20.36
N GLY A 105 -0.83 -2.33 19.51
CA GLY A 105 -0.56 -1.89 18.15
C GLY A 105 0.33 -0.65 18.14
N ASP A 106 -0.07 0.40 17.44
CA ASP A 106 0.61 1.70 17.42
C ASP A 106 0.17 2.68 18.53
N LEU A 107 -0.82 2.30 19.34
CA LEU A 107 -1.47 3.20 20.29
C LEU A 107 -0.64 3.35 21.57
N HIS A 108 -0.35 4.60 21.91
CA HIS A 108 0.36 5.01 23.12
C HIS A 108 -0.46 6.04 23.89
N LYS A 109 -0.17 6.15 25.19
CA LYS A 109 -0.72 7.20 26.05
C LYS A 109 0.38 7.96 26.78
N LEU A 110 0.27 9.29 26.77
CA LEU A 110 1.06 10.27 27.51
C LEU A 110 0.24 10.73 28.73
N GLU A 111 0.81 10.58 29.91
CA GLU A 111 0.15 10.87 31.19
C GLU A 111 1.06 11.73 32.08
N PRO A 112 0.50 12.57 32.96
CA PRO A 112 1.27 13.27 33.99
C PRO A 112 1.77 12.28 35.04
N THR A 113 2.91 12.59 35.65
CA THR A 113 3.42 11.92 36.86
C THR A 113 3.09 12.70 38.12
N ASP A 114 3.49 12.19 39.28
CA ASP A 114 3.40 12.94 40.54
C ASP A 114 4.19 14.25 40.53
N LYS A 115 5.20 14.37 39.66
CA LYS A 115 6.02 15.56 39.49
C LYS A 115 5.43 16.60 38.55
N PHE A 116 4.32 16.30 37.85
CA PHE A 116 3.66 17.24 36.96
C PHE A 116 3.22 18.51 37.70
N THR A 117 3.66 19.67 37.21
CA THR A 117 3.35 20.99 37.79
C THR A 117 2.33 21.79 36.98
N GLY A 118 1.79 21.21 35.91
CA GLY A 118 0.86 21.89 35.00
C GLY A 118 1.48 22.33 33.69
N PHE A 119 0.64 22.56 32.69
CA PHE A 119 0.99 23.30 31.47
C PHE A 119 0.81 24.81 31.75
N PRO A 120 1.89 25.62 31.77
CA PRO A 120 1.76 27.04 32.10
C PRO A 120 0.95 27.80 31.06
N ALA A 121 0.29 28.89 31.48
CA ALA A 121 -0.49 29.74 30.59
C ALA A 121 0.41 30.35 29.50
N LYS A 122 -0.03 30.30 28.24
CA LYS A 122 0.67 30.92 27.09
C LYS A 122 2.13 30.50 26.95
N ALA A 123 2.44 29.26 27.31
CA ALA A 123 3.79 28.72 27.29
C ALA A 123 3.86 27.38 26.54
N SER A 124 5.08 26.96 26.22
CA SER A 124 5.34 25.65 25.65
C SER A 124 6.03 24.75 26.67
N VAL A 125 5.68 23.46 26.64
CA VAL A 125 6.36 22.40 27.38
C VAL A 125 6.99 21.43 26.39
N GLU A 126 8.27 21.15 26.57
CA GLU A 126 9.00 20.18 25.77
C GLU A 126 9.07 18.83 26.50
N ILE A 127 8.85 17.76 25.74
CA ILE A 127 8.87 16.38 26.20
C ILE A 127 9.79 15.62 25.25
N PRO A 128 11.11 15.57 25.54
CA PRO A 128 12.04 14.80 24.75
C PRO A 128 11.79 13.30 24.95
N ILE A 129 11.83 12.53 23.87
CA ILE A 129 11.57 11.10 23.86
C ILE A 129 12.65 10.35 23.07
N ILE A 130 12.78 9.05 23.37
CA ILE A 130 13.62 8.12 22.63
C ILE A 130 12.73 7.02 22.05
N ASN A 131 12.78 6.83 20.74
CA ASN A 131 11.96 5.85 20.01
C ASN A 131 12.84 4.72 19.46
N GLU A 132 12.28 3.53 19.32
CA GLU A 132 12.95 2.40 18.64
C GLU A 132 13.20 2.71 17.14
N TYR A 133 14.29 2.18 16.60
CA TYR A 133 14.77 2.39 15.22
C TYR A 133 15.01 3.87 14.86
N TRP A 134 14.39 4.33 13.78
CA TRP A 134 14.55 5.63 13.13
C TRP A 134 13.21 6.09 12.55
N GLN A 135 13.11 7.40 12.29
CA GLN A 135 11.97 8.04 11.63
C GLN A 135 12.48 8.92 10.47
N LEU A 136 12.61 8.35 9.27
CA LEU A 136 13.30 8.97 8.13
C LEU A 136 12.38 9.80 7.22
N PHE A 137 11.07 9.63 7.35
CA PHE A 137 10.07 10.34 6.57
C PHE A 137 9.04 10.98 7.49
N ILE A 138 8.47 12.10 7.05
CA ILE A 138 7.46 12.84 7.82
C ILE A 138 6.24 11.97 8.16
N THR A 139 5.96 10.96 7.33
CA THR A 139 4.83 10.03 7.52
C THR A 139 5.01 9.01 8.64
N ASP A 140 6.19 8.94 9.27
CA ASP A 140 6.39 8.15 10.49
C ASP A 140 5.71 8.75 11.72
N VAL A 141 5.28 10.02 11.64
CA VAL A 141 4.54 10.71 12.70
C VAL A 141 3.08 10.80 12.30
N LEU A 142 2.21 10.21 13.12
CA LEU A 142 0.79 10.06 12.80
C LEU A 142 -0.07 11.21 13.37
N PRO A 143 -1.12 11.64 12.64
CA PRO A 143 -2.00 12.73 13.05
C PRO A 143 -3.04 12.29 14.10
N ARG A 144 -3.91 13.22 14.47
CA ARG A 144 -5.10 13.03 15.32
C ARG A 144 -4.79 12.52 16.73
N TRP A 145 -3.83 13.18 17.39
CA TRP A 145 -3.62 13.02 18.82
C TRP A 145 -4.87 13.48 19.54
N TYR A 146 -5.30 12.81 20.60
CA TYR A 146 -6.55 13.15 21.28
C TYR A 146 -6.42 13.04 22.79
N VAL A 147 -7.21 13.82 23.52
CA VAL A 147 -7.21 13.88 24.99
C VAL A 147 -8.48 13.29 25.56
N THR A 148 -8.34 12.55 26.66
CA THR A 148 -9.44 12.15 27.54
C THR A 148 -9.19 12.69 28.93
N ALA A 149 -10.26 13.06 29.64
CA ALA A 149 -10.24 13.44 31.05
C ALA A 149 -11.57 13.00 31.70
N ASP A 150 -11.65 13.02 33.03
CA ASP A 150 -12.84 12.57 33.77
C ASP A 150 -14.10 13.41 33.46
N ASP A 151 -13.92 14.58 32.87
CA ASP A 151 -14.93 15.62 32.69
C ASP A 151 -15.54 15.68 31.27
N GLY A 152 -15.19 14.77 30.36
CA GLY A 152 -15.72 14.82 29.00
C GLY A 152 -15.40 13.66 28.08
N ALA A 153 -16.03 13.69 26.90
CA ALA A 153 -15.73 12.79 25.79
C ALA A 153 -14.31 13.06 25.23
N PRO A 154 -13.68 12.07 24.60
CA PRO A 154 -12.40 12.25 23.91
C PRO A 154 -12.45 13.43 22.91
N LYS A 155 -11.38 14.22 22.82
CA LYS A 155 -11.26 15.33 21.87
C LYS A 155 -9.93 15.31 21.16
N VAL A 156 -9.95 15.42 19.83
CA VAL A 156 -8.73 15.55 19.03
C VAL A 156 -8.05 16.90 19.32
N ILE A 157 -6.73 16.90 19.48
CA ILE A 157 -5.93 18.12 19.55
C ILE A 157 -5.97 18.77 18.17
N ALA A 158 -6.59 19.94 18.08
CA ALA A 158 -7.04 20.54 16.83
C ALA A 158 -5.90 20.74 15.81
N SER A 159 -4.68 21.06 16.26
CA SER A 159 -3.52 21.23 15.37
C SER A 159 -3.05 19.93 14.68
N THR A 160 -3.52 18.77 15.16
CA THR A 160 -3.15 17.45 14.62
C THR A 160 -4.26 16.82 13.78
N ASP A 161 -5.45 17.43 13.70
CA ASP A 161 -6.56 16.91 12.88
C ASP A 161 -6.39 17.29 11.39
N THR A 162 -5.37 16.71 10.76
CA THR A 162 -4.95 17.06 9.41
C THR A 162 -4.30 15.87 8.72
N GLU A 163 -4.35 15.88 7.38
CA GLU A 163 -3.51 15.01 6.54
C GLU A 163 -2.24 15.73 6.04
N THR A 164 -2.12 17.03 6.31
CA THR A 164 -0.94 17.84 6.00
C THR A 164 0.01 17.83 7.19
N LEU A 165 0.88 16.82 7.24
CA LEU A 165 1.72 16.56 8.43
C LEU A 165 2.66 17.71 8.78
N THR A 166 3.03 18.57 7.82
CA THR A 166 3.84 19.78 8.09
C THR A 166 3.14 20.81 8.99
N ASP A 167 1.84 20.68 9.24
CA ASP A 167 1.12 21.56 10.17
C ASP A 167 1.56 21.34 11.63
N PHE A 168 2.06 20.14 11.96
CA PHE A 168 2.48 19.79 13.33
C PHE A 168 3.79 18.98 13.41
N VAL A 169 4.39 18.60 12.28
CA VAL A 169 5.68 17.91 12.23
C VAL A 169 6.71 18.82 11.59
N SER A 170 7.79 19.11 12.32
CA SER A 170 8.88 19.92 11.81
C SER A 170 9.58 19.23 10.64
N PRO A 171 9.94 19.96 9.56
CA PRO A 171 10.64 19.37 8.41
C PRO A 171 11.96 18.72 8.83
N LEU A 172 12.18 17.48 8.39
CA LEU A 172 13.46 16.81 8.56
C LEU A 172 14.50 17.47 7.65
N LYS A 173 15.65 17.83 8.21
CA LYS A 173 16.78 18.41 7.48
C LYS A 173 17.79 17.30 7.17
N ASP A 174 18.91 17.29 7.89
CA ASP A 174 19.98 16.31 7.72
C ASP A 174 19.64 14.92 8.31
N GLN A 175 18.46 14.77 8.94
CA GLN A 175 18.05 13.55 9.62
C GLN A 175 17.56 12.43 8.69
N TRP A 176 17.60 12.59 7.36
CA TRP A 176 17.08 11.60 6.41
C TRP A 176 17.90 10.30 6.32
N LYS A 177 19.16 10.33 6.80
CA LYS A 177 20.07 9.18 6.77
C LYS A 177 19.74 8.17 7.87
N ARG A 178 19.67 6.88 7.50
CA ARG A 178 19.48 5.78 8.45
C ARG A 178 20.71 5.50 9.29
N THR A 179 21.89 5.56 8.67
CA THR A 179 23.21 5.37 9.30
C THR A 179 24.19 6.39 8.75
N PRO A 180 25.37 6.57 9.37
CA PRO A 180 26.41 7.45 8.82
C PRO A 180 26.83 7.05 7.39
N ASP A 181 26.84 5.75 7.12
CA ASP A 181 27.24 5.13 5.85
C ASP A 181 26.10 5.01 4.82
N ASP A 182 24.92 5.57 5.10
CA ASP A 182 23.79 5.56 4.15
C ASP A 182 24.19 6.29 2.85
N LYS A 183 24.15 5.55 1.73
CA LYS A 183 24.53 5.99 0.38
C LYS A 183 23.33 6.31 -0.49
N ASN A 184 22.11 6.25 0.04
CA ASN A 184 20.97 6.80 -0.68
C ASN A 184 21.24 8.28 -1.02
N ILE A 185 20.65 8.76 -2.11
CA ILE A 185 20.81 10.14 -2.55
C ILE A 185 19.55 10.91 -2.18
N LEU A 186 19.67 11.93 -1.32
CA LEU A 186 18.57 12.86 -1.04
C LEU A 186 18.14 13.55 -2.33
N MET A 187 16.88 13.35 -2.73
CA MET A 187 16.31 13.96 -3.93
C MET A 187 15.92 15.42 -3.65
N THR A 188 16.86 16.33 -3.88
CA THR A 188 16.64 17.78 -4.05
C THR A 188 16.32 18.11 -5.52
N ALA A 189 15.98 19.37 -5.84
CA ALA A 189 15.81 19.81 -7.21
C ALA A 189 17.04 19.49 -8.09
N GLU A 190 18.25 19.71 -7.57
CA GLU A 190 19.49 19.46 -8.32
C GLU A 190 19.76 17.96 -8.49
N ALA A 191 19.65 17.16 -7.43
CA ALA A 191 19.84 15.71 -7.51
C ALA A 191 18.82 15.04 -8.44
N ARG A 192 17.56 15.52 -8.44
CA ARG A 192 16.55 15.09 -9.41
C ARG A 192 16.93 15.50 -10.83
N PHE A 193 17.52 16.68 -11.02
CA PHE A 193 17.99 17.12 -12.33
C PHE A 193 19.01 16.12 -12.88
N ASP A 194 19.99 15.73 -12.09
CA ASP A 194 21.03 14.78 -12.51
C ASP A 194 20.44 13.39 -12.77
N LYS A 195 19.60 12.88 -11.86
CA LYS A 195 18.91 11.59 -12.03
C LYS A 195 18.08 11.53 -13.32
N ASN A 196 17.41 12.62 -13.68
CA ASN A 196 16.53 12.69 -14.85
C ASN A 196 17.27 13.07 -16.15
N SER A 197 18.55 13.46 -16.08
CA SER A 197 19.28 14.01 -17.24
C SER A 197 19.58 12.99 -18.34
N ASP A 198 19.52 11.69 -18.03
CA ASP A 198 19.68 10.64 -19.02
C ASP A 198 18.38 10.37 -19.80
N VAL A 199 17.20 10.72 -19.27
CA VAL A 199 15.91 10.55 -19.93
C VAL A 199 15.66 11.69 -20.91
N LYS A 200 15.77 11.41 -22.22
CA LYS A 200 15.55 12.41 -23.27
C LYS A 200 14.07 12.59 -23.60
N THR A 201 13.65 13.82 -23.87
CA THR A 201 12.35 14.08 -24.49
C THR A 201 12.37 13.61 -25.95
N LEU A 202 11.46 12.71 -26.28
CA LEU A 202 11.31 12.16 -27.62
C LEU A 202 10.29 12.95 -28.44
N ASN A 203 10.48 13.01 -29.75
CA ASN A 203 9.50 13.63 -30.64
C ASN A 203 8.27 12.71 -30.80
N ALA A 204 7.11 13.30 -31.13
CA ALA A 204 5.86 12.55 -31.26
C ALA A 204 5.91 11.45 -32.35
N GLU A 205 6.73 11.63 -33.39
CA GLU A 205 6.87 10.67 -34.48
C GLU A 205 7.50 9.35 -34.00
N SER A 206 8.52 9.43 -33.14
CA SER A 206 9.18 8.25 -32.53
C SER A 206 8.28 7.46 -31.57
N LEU A 207 7.17 8.07 -31.11
CA LEU A 207 6.18 7.45 -30.21
C LEU A 207 4.97 6.88 -30.98
N ARG A 208 4.95 6.97 -32.32
CA ARG A 208 3.85 6.44 -33.14
C ARG A 208 3.72 4.92 -33.01
N GLY A 209 2.49 4.44 -32.87
CA GLY A 209 2.18 3.00 -32.88
C GLY A 209 2.65 2.23 -31.64
N GLN A 210 3.14 2.92 -30.61
CA GLN A 210 3.65 2.30 -29.39
C GLN A 210 2.50 1.95 -28.44
N ILE A 211 2.12 0.68 -28.39
CA ILE A 211 1.11 0.13 -27.48
C ILE A 211 1.72 0.01 -26.06
N VAL A 212 0.90 0.21 -25.02
CA VAL A 212 1.28 -0.04 -23.61
C VAL A 212 0.25 -1.00 -22.97
N PRO A 213 0.66 -2.13 -22.35
CA PRO A 213 2.02 -2.68 -22.33
C PRO A 213 2.61 -3.03 -23.70
N THR A 214 3.94 -3.09 -23.81
CA THR A 214 4.63 -3.41 -25.07
C THR A 214 4.21 -4.80 -25.59
N PRO A 215 3.73 -4.91 -26.84
CA PRO A 215 3.32 -6.18 -27.41
C PRO A 215 4.53 -7.04 -27.78
N ARG A 216 4.37 -8.38 -27.82
CA ARG A 216 5.44 -9.30 -28.26
C ARG A 216 5.99 -8.95 -29.64
N HIS A 217 5.11 -8.70 -30.60
CA HIS A 217 5.46 -8.30 -31.96
C HIS A 217 4.60 -7.14 -32.43
N VAL A 218 5.23 -6.12 -33.01
CA VAL A 218 4.54 -4.99 -33.63
C VAL A 218 5.30 -4.50 -34.87
N LYS A 219 4.55 -4.25 -35.94
CA LYS A 219 5.03 -3.61 -37.17
C LYS A 219 4.19 -2.38 -37.43
N VAL A 220 4.77 -1.21 -37.20
CA VAL A 220 4.12 0.09 -37.44
C VAL A 220 4.27 0.49 -38.91
N HIS A 221 3.18 0.93 -39.53
CA HIS A 221 3.15 1.40 -40.92
C HIS A 221 3.27 2.93 -41.01
N GLY A 222 3.58 3.44 -42.20
CA GLY A 222 3.82 4.87 -42.44
C GLY A 222 2.56 5.74 -42.33
N GLN A 223 1.37 5.17 -42.51
CA GLN A 223 0.11 5.91 -42.49
C GLN A 223 -0.56 5.93 -41.11
N ASN A 224 -1.45 6.91 -40.90
CA ASN A 224 -2.34 6.99 -39.75
C ASN A 224 -3.79 6.84 -40.20
N VAL A 225 -4.65 6.48 -39.25
CA VAL A 225 -6.10 6.56 -39.40
C VAL A 225 -6.70 7.55 -38.40
N SER A 226 -7.70 8.30 -38.87
CA SER A 226 -8.50 9.23 -38.05
C SER A 226 -9.67 8.50 -37.40
N LEU A 227 -9.80 8.69 -36.09
CA LEU A 227 -10.96 8.29 -35.29
C LEU A 227 -11.84 9.51 -34.92
N ASP A 228 -11.61 10.68 -35.54
CA ASP A 228 -12.31 11.93 -35.18
C ASP A 228 -13.83 11.85 -35.47
N LYS A 229 -14.25 10.97 -36.40
CA LYS A 229 -15.66 10.70 -36.72
C LYS A 229 -16.30 9.60 -35.86
N GLY A 230 -15.57 9.06 -34.88
CA GLY A 230 -15.99 7.89 -34.10
C GLY A 230 -15.55 6.56 -34.71
N VAL A 231 -15.91 5.49 -34.01
CA VAL A 231 -15.69 4.10 -34.40
C VAL A 231 -17.02 3.35 -34.42
N GLN A 232 -17.15 2.36 -35.31
CA GLN A 232 -18.25 1.40 -35.27
C GLN A 232 -17.74 0.10 -34.68
N LEU A 233 -18.14 -0.21 -33.44
CA LEU A 233 -17.66 -1.38 -32.70
C LEU A 233 -18.53 -2.62 -32.98
N ASP A 234 -17.95 -3.67 -33.55
CA ASP A 234 -18.51 -5.03 -33.54
C ASP A 234 -17.79 -5.85 -32.47
N MET A 235 -18.41 -5.91 -31.29
CA MET A 235 -17.91 -6.61 -30.09
C MET A 235 -18.74 -7.85 -29.77
N SER A 236 -19.35 -8.48 -30.78
CA SER A 236 -20.18 -9.68 -30.60
C SER A 236 -19.44 -10.87 -29.95
N ALA A 237 -18.10 -10.84 -29.99
CA ALA A 237 -17.23 -11.80 -29.30
C ALA A 237 -17.16 -11.62 -27.76
N LEU A 238 -17.58 -10.47 -27.22
CA LEU A 238 -17.59 -10.16 -25.79
C LEU A 238 -19.00 -10.27 -25.21
N ASP A 239 -19.10 -10.52 -23.91
CA ASP A 239 -20.39 -10.39 -23.21
C ASP A 239 -20.78 -8.92 -23.01
N LYS A 240 -22.06 -8.66 -22.73
CA LYS A 240 -22.60 -7.31 -22.64
C LYS A 240 -21.87 -6.43 -21.59
N PRO A 241 -21.57 -6.91 -20.36
CA PRO A 241 -20.81 -6.11 -19.40
C PRO A 241 -19.42 -5.70 -19.90
N ALA A 242 -18.68 -6.60 -20.57
CA ALA A 242 -17.39 -6.26 -21.15
C ALA A 242 -17.52 -5.28 -22.32
N GLN A 243 -18.55 -5.41 -23.15
CA GLN A 243 -18.87 -4.43 -24.20
C GLN A 243 -19.10 -3.03 -23.63
N GLU A 244 -19.87 -2.93 -22.54
CA GLU A 244 -20.15 -1.67 -21.84
C GLU A 244 -18.88 -1.04 -21.25
N ALA A 245 -18.01 -1.86 -20.65
CA ALA A 245 -16.72 -1.39 -20.12
C ALA A 245 -15.81 -0.82 -21.22
N VAL A 246 -15.71 -1.50 -22.37
CA VAL A 246 -14.94 -1.02 -23.53
C VAL A 246 -15.54 0.27 -24.09
N ALA A 247 -16.86 0.31 -24.29
CA ALA A 247 -17.55 1.49 -24.82
C ALA A 247 -17.37 2.71 -23.90
N ALA A 248 -17.47 2.51 -22.58
CA ALA A 248 -17.22 3.57 -21.60
C ALA A 248 -15.79 4.12 -21.70
N ARG A 249 -14.78 3.28 -21.95
CA ARG A 249 -13.40 3.74 -22.12
C ARG A 249 -13.20 4.52 -23.43
N PHE A 250 -13.83 4.12 -24.54
CA PHE A 250 -13.84 4.94 -25.76
C PHE A 250 -14.49 6.31 -25.52
N ALA A 251 -15.64 6.34 -24.84
CA ALA A 251 -16.34 7.57 -24.50
C ALA A 251 -15.49 8.49 -23.61
N LEU A 252 -14.80 7.94 -22.61
CA LEU A 252 -13.85 8.68 -21.75
C LEU A 252 -12.74 9.36 -22.56
N LEU A 253 -12.26 8.70 -23.62
CA LEU A 253 -11.23 9.24 -24.51
C LEU A 253 -11.79 10.21 -25.57
N GLY A 254 -13.11 10.42 -25.58
CA GLY A 254 -13.80 11.33 -26.50
C GLY A 254 -14.12 10.72 -27.86
N ILE A 255 -14.26 9.40 -27.94
CA ILE A 255 -14.56 8.67 -29.17
C ILE A 255 -16.00 8.14 -29.10
N LYS A 256 -16.82 8.48 -30.11
CA LYS A 256 -18.16 7.91 -30.28
C LYS A 256 -18.07 6.48 -30.82
N THR A 257 -19.00 5.60 -30.45
CA THR A 257 -18.91 4.15 -30.69
C THR A 257 -20.03 3.58 -31.58
N ASP A 258 -20.92 4.43 -32.09
CA ASP A 258 -22.12 4.07 -32.86
C ASP A 258 -21.95 4.15 -34.38
N ALA A 259 -20.97 4.92 -34.86
CA ALA A 259 -20.67 5.09 -36.28
C ALA A 259 -19.21 5.52 -36.50
N GLY A 260 -18.68 5.30 -37.70
CA GLY A 260 -17.36 5.79 -38.11
C GLY A 260 -16.44 4.65 -38.56
N TYR A 261 -15.18 4.70 -38.13
CA TYR A 261 -14.17 3.71 -38.52
C TYR A 261 -14.49 2.32 -37.92
N PRO A 262 -14.70 1.27 -38.74
CA PRO A 262 -15.07 -0.05 -38.24
C PRO A 262 -13.98 -0.72 -37.39
N VAL A 263 -14.38 -1.31 -36.28
CA VAL A 263 -13.55 -2.16 -35.42
C VAL A 263 -14.27 -3.49 -35.25
N ARG A 264 -13.70 -4.56 -35.82
CA ARG A 264 -14.28 -5.91 -35.80
C ARG A 264 -13.52 -6.80 -34.84
N THR A 265 -14.26 -7.64 -34.12
CA THR A 265 -13.69 -8.60 -33.18
C THR A 265 -14.12 -10.03 -33.52
N ALA A 266 -13.22 -10.99 -33.29
CA ALA A 266 -13.51 -12.41 -33.43
C ALA A 266 -12.71 -13.22 -32.42
N ILE A 267 -13.21 -14.39 -32.05
CA ILE A 267 -12.45 -15.40 -31.29
C ILE A 267 -12.09 -16.53 -32.24
N THR A 268 -10.80 -16.87 -32.33
CA THR A 268 -10.31 -17.95 -33.18
C THR A 268 -9.12 -18.61 -32.49
N SER A 269 -9.39 -19.44 -31.47
CA SER A 269 -8.35 -20.08 -30.66
C SER A 269 -7.33 -20.88 -31.49
N HIS A 270 -7.78 -21.55 -32.56
CA HIS A 270 -6.92 -22.32 -33.47
C HIS A 270 -5.95 -21.46 -34.31
N ALA A 271 -6.09 -20.13 -34.31
CA ALA A 271 -5.14 -19.22 -34.97
C ALA A 271 -3.85 -19.01 -34.16
N PHE A 272 -3.80 -19.52 -32.92
CA PHE A 272 -2.68 -19.36 -31.99
C PHE A 272 -2.01 -20.71 -31.75
N THR A 273 -0.68 -20.72 -31.64
CA THR A 273 0.10 -21.95 -31.43
C THR A 273 1.23 -21.73 -30.42
N GLY A 274 1.75 -22.81 -29.83
CA GLY A 274 2.87 -22.75 -28.89
C GLY A 274 2.62 -21.79 -27.71
N ASN A 275 3.60 -20.94 -27.41
CA ASN A 275 3.56 -19.97 -26.30
C ASN A 275 2.61 -18.79 -26.54
N GLU A 276 1.85 -18.78 -27.64
CA GLU A 276 0.80 -17.80 -27.94
C GLU A 276 -0.61 -18.39 -27.78
N ALA A 277 -0.75 -19.71 -27.64
CA ALA A 277 -2.03 -20.37 -27.41
C ALA A 277 -2.45 -20.30 -25.93
N VAL A 278 -2.53 -19.08 -25.39
CA VAL A 278 -2.80 -18.79 -23.98
C VAL A 278 -3.92 -17.75 -23.82
N SER A 279 -4.60 -17.78 -22.68
CA SER A 279 -5.65 -16.79 -22.34
C SER A 279 -5.10 -15.36 -22.45
N GLY A 280 -5.84 -14.47 -23.10
CA GLY A 280 -5.42 -13.09 -23.30
C GLY A 280 -4.57 -12.83 -24.56
N ALA A 281 -4.18 -13.86 -25.32
CA ALA A 281 -3.47 -13.66 -26.58
C ALA A 281 -4.38 -13.08 -27.68
N TYR A 282 -3.82 -12.22 -28.53
CA TYR A 282 -4.55 -11.60 -29.64
C TYR A 282 -3.66 -11.22 -30.83
N GLN A 283 -4.30 -11.08 -31.99
CA GLN A 283 -3.76 -10.46 -33.20
C GLN A 283 -4.54 -9.19 -33.47
N LEU A 284 -3.84 -8.09 -33.75
CA LEU A 284 -4.40 -6.76 -34.01
C LEU A 284 -3.89 -6.23 -35.35
N HIS A 285 -4.81 -5.91 -36.26
CA HIS A 285 -4.52 -5.24 -37.52
C HIS A 285 -5.27 -3.92 -37.57
N ILE A 286 -4.55 -2.79 -37.70
CA ILE A 286 -5.10 -1.45 -37.89
C ILE A 286 -4.86 -1.05 -39.34
N GLY A 287 -5.87 -1.25 -40.19
CA GLY A 287 -5.82 -1.02 -41.63
C GLY A 287 -6.33 0.36 -42.04
N PRO A 288 -6.32 0.69 -43.36
CA PRO A 288 -6.78 1.99 -43.84
C PRO A 288 -8.31 2.15 -43.80
N LYS A 289 -9.06 1.05 -43.74
CA LYS A 289 -10.53 1.03 -43.81
C LYS A 289 -11.20 0.46 -42.57
N GLU A 290 -10.52 -0.37 -41.80
CA GLU A 290 -11.03 -0.98 -40.57
C GLU A 290 -9.88 -1.49 -39.68
N THR A 291 -10.19 -1.71 -38.41
CA THR A 291 -9.37 -2.49 -37.47
C THR A 291 -10.00 -3.87 -37.29
N THR A 292 -9.18 -4.92 -37.29
CA THR A 292 -9.60 -6.28 -36.91
C THR A 292 -8.81 -6.78 -35.72
N ILE A 293 -9.52 -7.36 -34.75
CA ILE A 293 -8.94 -7.96 -33.54
C ILE A 293 -9.41 -9.41 -33.44
N THR A 294 -8.47 -10.34 -33.51
CA THR A 294 -8.73 -11.77 -33.31
C THR A 294 -8.12 -12.16 -31.97
N GLY A 295 -8.94 -12.61 -31.02
CA GLY A 295 -8.47 -13.13 -29.73
C GLY A 295 -8.39 -14.65 -29.71
N TYR A 296 -7.50 -15.20 -28.88
CA TYR A 296 -7.52 -16.61 -28.51
C TYR A 296 -8.82 -16.97 -27.77
N ASP A 297 -9.25 -16.05 -26.90
CA ASP A 297 -10.46 -16.10 -26.09
C ASP A 297 -11.04 -14.68 -25.88
N ARG A 298 -12.02 -14.56 -24.98
CA ARG A 298 -12.65 -13.27 -24.65
C ARG A 298 -11.65 -12.28 -24.06
N ALA A 299 -10.73 -12.74 -23.21
CA ALA A 299 -9.70 -11.89 -22.63
C ALA A 299 -8.77 -11.34 -23.73
N GLY A 300 -8.41 -12.17 -24.72
CA GLY A 300 -7.63 -11.76 -25.88
C GLY A 300 -8.29 -10.66 -26.68
N VAL A 301 -9.59 -10.81 -27.00
CA VAL A 301 -10.37 -9.77 -27.67
C VAL A 301 -10.38 -8.47 -26.85
N PHE A 302 -10.65 -8.58 -25.54
CA PHE A 302 -10.68 -7.43 -24.65
C PHE A 302 -9.31 -6.72 -24.61
N TYR A 303 -8.21 -7.44 -24.48
CA TYR A 303 -6.86 -6.86 -24.44
C TYR A 303 -6.42 -6.27 -25.79
N GLY A 304 -6.84 -6.85 -26.91
CA GLY A 304 -6.64 -6.24 -28.24
C GLY A 304 -7.35 -4.89 -28.37
N LEU A 305 -8.56 -4.76 -27.80
CA LEU A 305 -9.27 -3.48 -27.70
C LEU A 305 -8.56 -2.50 -26.75
N GLN A 306 -8.02 -2.96 -25.62
CA GLN A 306 -7.20 -2.11 -24.74
C GLN A 306 -5.92 -1.62 -25.43
N SER A 307 -5.30 -2.45 -26.27
CA SER A 307 -4.15 -2.02 -27.09
C SER A 307 -4.53 -0.93 -28.08
N LEU A 308 -5.68 -1.05 -28.75
CA LEU A 308 -6.23 0.02 -29.59
C LEU A 308 -6.47 1.31 -28.78
N LEU A 309 -7.11 1.21 -27.62
CA LEU A 309 -7.37 2.35 -26.72
C LEU A 309 -6.07 2.98 -26.18
N SER A 310 -5.01 2.19 -25.99
CA SER A 310 -3.70 2.69 -25.57
C SER A 310 -3.09 3.65 -26.60
N LEU A 311 -3.36 3.44 -27.89
CA LEU A 311 -2.83 4.28 -28.97
C LEU A 311 -3.55 5.63 -29.08
N ILE A 312 -4.79 5.72 -28.58
CA ILE A 312 -5.61 6.92 -28.72
C ILE A 312 -5.02 8.04 -27.84
N PRO A 313 -4.64 9.18 -28.41
CA PRO A 313 -4.14 10.28 -27.61
C PRO A 313 -5.28 10.91 -26.81
N ALA A 314 -5.04 11.15 -25.52
CA ALA A 314 -6.03 11.79 -24.65
C ALA A 314 -6.34 13.24 -25.08
N LYS A 315 -5.36 13.93 -25.70
CA LYS A 315 -5.44 15.30 -26.21
C LYS A 315 -5.09 15.37 -27.69
N GLY A 316 -5.55 16.42 -28.36
CA GLY A 316 -5.28 16.62 -29.80
C GLY A 316 -6.11 15.71 -30.70
N ALA A 317 -5.71 15.67 -31.98
CA ALA A 317 -6.38 14.92 -33.04
C ALA A 317 -6.38 13.42 -32.74
N LYS A 318 -7.50 12.73 -33.00
CA LYS A 318 -7.66 11.30 -32.71
C LYS A 318 -7.07 10.45 -33.82
N GLN A 319 -5.76 10.59 -34.02
CA GLN A 319 -4.99 9.88 -35.04
C GLN A 319 -4.20 8.75 -34.38
N ILE A 320 -4.27 7.56 -34.97
CA ILE A 320 -3.49 6.39 -34.53
C ILE A 320 -2.73 5.82 -35.73
N ALA A 321 -1.57 5.23 -35.48
CA ALA A 321 -0.77 4.61 -36.55
C ALA A 321 -1.43 3.32 -37.03
N MET A 322 -1.41 3.10 -38.35
CA MET A 322 -1.68 1.77 -38.88
C MET A 322 -0.56 0.81 -38.45
N LEU A 323 -0.92 -0.42 -38.09
CA LEU A 323 0.04 -1.41 -37.62
C LEU A 323 -0.52 -2.84 -37.70
N ASP A 324 0.39 -3.80 -37.62
CA ASP A 324 0.11 -5.20 -37.33
C ASP A 324 0.78 -5.57 -36.00
N ALA A 325 0.06 -6.21 -35.08
CA ALA A 325 0.60 -6.71 -33.83
C ALA A 325 0.12 -8.13 -33.51
N GLN A 326 1.00 -8.91 -32.89
CA GLN A 326 0.72 -10.22 -32.32
C GLN A 326 1.22 -10.19 -30.89
N ASP A 327 0.38 -10.61 -29.95
CA ASP A 327 0.66 -10.37 -28.54
C ASP A 327 0.04 -11.43 -27.64
N ALA A 328 0.72 -11.70 -26.53
CA ALA A 328 0.31 -12.64 -25.50
C ALA A 328 1.05 -12.31 -24.20
N PRO A 329 0.41 -12.48 -23.03
CA PRO A 329 1.07 -12.21 -21.75
C PRO A 329 2.28 -13.13 -21.54
N ARG A 330 3.29 -12.65 -20.82
CA ARG A 330 4.39 -13.51 -20.33
C ARG A 330 4.01 -14.35 -19.11
N PHE A 331 3.06 -13.87 -18.30
CA PHE A 331 2.62 -14.50 -17.05
C PHE A 331 1.10 -14.60 -16.99
N ASP A 332 0.59 -15.69 -16.41
CA ASP A 332 -0.84 -15.88 -16.18
C ASP A 332 -1.38 -14.96 -15.07
N TYR A 333 -0.53 -14.66 -14.09
CA TYR A 333 -0.84 -13.83 -12.93
C TYR A 333 -0.18 -12.45 -13.04
N ARG A 334 -1.00 -11.40 -13.20
CA ARG A 334 -0.55 -10.00 -13.28
C ARG A 334 -1.36 -9.18 -12.30
N GLY A 335 -0.86 -9.10 -11.07
CA GLY A 335 -1.66 -8.78 -9.90
C GLY A 335 -1.43 -7.40 -9.31
N ILE A 336 -2.46 -6.94 -8.62
CA ILE A 336 -2.38 -5.89 -7.60
C ILE A 336 -3.06 -6.36 -6.34
N GLN A 337 -2.32 -6.26 -5.24
CA GLN A 337 -2.86 -6.35 -3.90
C GLN A 337 -3.26 -4.95 -3.41
N LEU A 338 -4.44 -4.87 -2.79
CA LEU A 338 -4.90 -3.69 -2.08
C LEU A 338 -5.31 -4.06 -0.67
N ASP A 339 -4.64 -3.45 0.31
CA ASP A 339 -5.01 -3.46 1.72
C ASP A 339 -6.16 -2.50 1.97
N VAL A 340 -7.29 -3.04 2.43
CA VAL A 340 -8.38 -2.25 3.01
C VAL A 340 -8.53 -2.51 4.52
N GLY A 341 -7.78 -3.47 5.08
CA GLY A 341 -7.78 -3.84 6.50
C GLY A 341 -7.26 -2.71 7.37
N ARG A 342 -6.09 -2.13 7.03
CA ARG A 342 -5.44 -1.06 7.81
C ARG A 342 -6.19 0.26 7.71
N ASN A 343 -6.44 0.74 6.50
CA ASN A 343 -7.35 1.86 6.24
C ASN A 343 -8.29 1.49 5.08
N PHE A 344 -9.58 1.70 5.29
CA PHE A 344 -10.62 1.40 4.33
C PHE A 344 -10.55 2.34 3.13
N HIS A 345 -10.66 1.74 1.94
CA HIS A 345 -10.79 2.46 0.67
C HIS A 345 -12.18 2.23 0.09
N THR A 346 -12.79 3.31 -0.40
CA THR A 346 -14.19 3.24 -0.83
C THR A 346 -14.35 2.34 -2.06
N LYS A 347 -15.55 1.78 -2.24
CA LYS A 347 -15.92 1.06 -3.45
C LYS A 347 -15.61 1.87 -4.72
N ALA A 348 -15.86 3.18 -4.70
CA ALA A 348 -15.58 4.05 -5.84
C ALA A 348 -14.09 4.07 -6.21
N ALA A 349 -13.18 4.08 -5.22
CA ALA A 349 -11.74 3.96 -5.47
C ALA A 349 -11.37 2.58 -6.01
N VAL A 350 -11.93 1.51 -5.45
CA VAL A 350 -11.75 0.14 -5.95
C VAL A 350 -12.19 0.01 -7.41
N LEU A 351 -13.35 0.55 -7.80
CA LEU A 351 -13.82 0.51 -9.19
C LEU A 351 -12.88 1.31 -10.13
N ARG A 352 -12.37 2.47 -9.70
CA ARG A 352 -11.36 3.23 -10.48
C ARG A 352 -10.05 2.49 -10.65
N LEU A 353 -9.60 1.75 -9.62
CA LEU A 353 -8.46 0.85 -9.70
C LEU A 353 -8.70 -0.25 -10.73
N LEU A 354 -9.85 -0.94 -10.67
CA LEU A 354 -10.20 -2.00 -11.63
C LEU A 354 -10.25 -1.48 -13.08
N ASP A 355 -10.74 -0.26 -13.29
CA ASP A 355 -10.70 0.40 -14.61
C ASP A 355 -9.27 0.55 -15.15
N GLN A 356 -8.31 0.97 -14.32
CA GLN A 356 -6.93 1.14 -14.77
C GLN A 356 -6.20 -0.21 -14.90
N MET A 357 -6.47 -1.16 -14.00
CA MET A 357 -5.97 -2.54 -14.14
C MET A 357 -6.34 -3.10 -15.51
N ALA A 358 -7.61 -2.96 -15.91
CA ALA A 358 -8.11 -3.40 -17.20
C ALA A 358 -7.41 -2.67 -18.36
N ALA A 359 -7.29 -1.34 -18.27
CA ALA A 359 -6.64 -0.52 -19.30
C ALA A 359 -5.19 -0.93 -19.58
N TYR A 360 -4.50 -1.45 -18.57
CA TYR A 360 -3.10 -1.88 -18.66
C TYR A 360 -2.92 -3.41 -18.55
N LYS A 361 -3.99 -4.19 -18.74
CA LYS A 361 -3.98 -5.65 -18.85
C LYS A 361 -3.54 -6.42 -17.58
N LEU A 362 -3.61 -5.79 -16.41
CA LEU A 362 -3.53 -6.49 -15.12
C LEU A 362 -4.83 -7.29 -14.91
N ASN A 363 -4.73 -8.52 -14.41
CA ASN A 363 -5.85 -9.47 -14.42
C ASN A 363 -6.14 -10.15 -13.08
N LYS A 364 -5.38 -9.85 -12.02
CA LYS A 364 -5.63 -10.38 -10.67
C LYS A 364 -5.77 -9.22 -9.70
N PHE A 365 -6.90 -9.15 -9.01
CA PHE A 365 -7.12 -8.23 -7.91
C PHE A 365 -7.08 -9.02 -6.61
N HIS A 366 -5.92 -9.03 -5.97
CA HIS A 366 -5.71 -9.58 -4.65
C HIS A 366 -6.28 -8.59 -3.63
N PHE A 367 -7.32 -9.00 -2.91
CA PHE A 367 -8.08 -8.10 -2.06
C PHE A 367 -7.93 -8.48 -0.60
N HIS A 368 -7.08 -7.74 0.11
CA HIS A 368 -6.76 -7.95 1.52
C HIS A 368 -7.85 -7.31 2.37
N LEU A 369 -8.81 -8.15 2.77
CA LEU A 369 -10.11 -7.75 3.34
C LEU A 369 -10.12 -7.71 4.86
N SER A 370 -9.11 -8.26 5.53
CA SER A 370 -9.02 -8.26 6.99
C SER A 370 -7.58 -8.27 7.46
N ASP A 371 -7.32 -7.52 8.52
CA ASP A 371 -6.07 -7.55 9.28
C ASP A 371 -6.35 -7.30 10.77
N ASP A 372 -5.33 -6.95 11.55
CA ASP A 372 -5.46 -6.62 12.96
C ASP A 372 -6.34 -5.38 13.21
N GLU A 373 -6.23 -4.35 12.36
CA GLU A 373 -6.89 -3.05 12.52
C GLU A 373 -8.31 -2.98 11.94
N GLY A 374 -8.76 -4.02 11.23
CA GLY A 374 -10.05 -3.95 10.57
C GLY A 374 -10.48 -5.18 9.79
N TRP A 375 -11.79 -5.42 9.78
CA TRP A 375 -12.47 -6.42 8.96
C TRP A 375 -13.45 -5.74 8.00
N ARG A 376 -13.36 -6.02 6.69
CA ARG A 376 -13.95 -5.15 5.65
C ARG A 376 -15.00 -5.81 4.76
N ILE A 377 -15.50 -6.99 5.11
CA ILE A 377 -16.51 -7.70 4.31
C ILE A 377 -17.67 -8.18 5.16
N GLU A 378 -18.91 -7.86 4.78
CA GLU A 378 -20.08 -8.38 5.49
C GLU A 378 -20.21 -9.91 5.34
N ILE A 379 -20.30 -10.64 6.46
CA ILE A 379 -20.50 -12.10 6.46
C ILE A 379 -21.86 -12.46 7.08
N PRO A 380 -22.84 -12.93 6.29
CA PRO A 380 -24.14 -13.35 6.80
C PRO A 380 -24.02 -14.36 7.96
N GLY A 381 -24.59 -14.03 9.12
CA GLY A 381 -24.55 -14.86 10.34
C GLY A 381 -23.42 -14.51 11.33
N LEU A 382 -22.45 -13.70 10.91
CA LEU A 382 -21.36 -13.18 11.76
C LEU A 382 -21.33 -11.63 11.73
N PRO A 383 -22.41 -10.95 12.17
CA PRO A 383 -22.53 -9.50 12.07
C PRO A 383 -21.45 -8.75 12.88
N GLU A 384 -20.92 -9.35 13.95
CA GLU A 384 -19.89 -8.72 14.80
C GLU A 384 -18.60 -8.38 14.04
N LEU A 385 -18.30 -9.11 12.97
CA LEU A 385 -17.15 -8.83 12.12
C LEU A 385 -17.22 -7.42 11.51
N THR A 386 -18.41 -6.93 11.20
CA THR A 386 -18.61 -5.56 10.68
C THR A 386 -19.20 -4.60 11.71
N ASP A 387 -19.97 -5.08 12.67
CA ASP A 387 -20.54 -4.23 13.73
C ASP A 387 -19.46 -3.73 14.70
N THR A 388 -18.43 -4.56 14.96
CA THR A 388 -17.28 -4.25 15.82
C THR A 388 -15.99 -4.20 15.00
N GLY A 389 -15.68 -5.27 14.25
CA GLY A 389 -14.39 -5.43 13.57
C GLY A 389 -14.14 -4.43 12.43
N ALA A 390 -15.16 -3.79 11.89
CA ALA A 390 -15.01 -2.76 10.84
C ALA A 390 -14.91 -1.32 11.39
N LYS A 391 -14.91 -1.14 12.72
CA LYS A 391 -14.94 0.18 13.36
C LYS A 391 -13.76 0.34 14.29
N ARG A 392 -13.16 1.54 14.30
CA ARG A 392 -12.18 1.95 15.29
C ARG A 392 -12.72 3.14 16.08
N CYS A 393 -12.65 3.08 17.40
CA CYS A 393 -13.06 4.17 18.28
C CYS A 393 -12.47 4.02 19.67
N HIS A 394 -12.56 5.06 20.50
CA HIS A 394 -12.06 5.04 21.86
C HIS A 394 -12.97 4.23 22.80
N ASP A 395 -12.94 2.91 22.65
CA ASP A 395 -13.59 1.93 23.53
C ASP A 395 -12.52 0.98 24.10
N LEU A 396 -12.08 1.24 25.33
CA LEU A 396 -11.05 0.42 25.99
C LEU A 396 -11.53 -1.02 26.29
N SER A 397 -12.83 -1.30 26.20
CA SER A 397 -13.38 -2.65 26.36
C SER A 397 -13.45 -3.44 25.06
N GLU A 398 -13.28 -2.75 23.93
CA GLU A 398 -13.40 -3.27 22.56
C GLU A 398 -14.67 -4.11 22.30
N LYS A 399 -15.79 -3.70 22.91
CA LYS A 399 -17.09 -4.38 22.72
C LYS A 399 -17.87 -3.80 21.55
N THR A 400 -17.62 -2.54 21.21
CA THR A 400 -18.36 -1.82 20.16
C THR A 400 -17.52 -1.43 18.96
N CYS A 401 -16.20 -1.36 19.12
CA CYS A 401 -15.23 -1.08 18.06
C CYS A 401 -13.86 -1.65 18.49
N LEU A 402 -12.93 -1.77 17.55
CA LEU A 402 -11.52 -1.97 17.86
C LEU A 402 -10.91 -0.67 18.42
N LEU A 403 -9.79 -0.78 19.14
CA LEU A 403 -9.03 0.39 19.56
C LEU A 403 -8.62 1.27 18.36
N PRO A 404 -8.49 2.61 18.54
CA PRO A 404 -7.97 3.49 17.51
C PRO A 404 -6.57 3.07 17.09
N GLN A 405 -6.27 3.17 15.79
CA GLN A 405 -4.97 2.86 15.20
C GLN A 405 -4.73 3.80 14.02
N LEU A 406 -3.46 4.02 13.67
CA LEU A 406 -3.00 4.68 12.46
C LEU A 406 -3.46 6.14 12.31
N GLY A 407 -3.62 6.86 13.44
CA GLY A 407 -4.09 8.23 13.43
C GLY A 407 -5.55 8.36 12.96
N SER A 408 -6.41 7.37 13.24
CA SER A 408 -7.84 7.43 12.93
C SER A 408 -8.58 8.49 13.76
N GLY A 409 -8.04 8.85 14.93
CA GLY A 409 -8.77 9.62 15.93
C GLY A 409 -9.71 8.72 16.77
N PRO A 410 -10.39 9.31 17.78
CA PRO A 410 -11.16 8.56 18.76
C PRO A 410 -12.56 8.13 18.29
N ASP A 411 -13.04 8.66 17.17
CA ASP A 411 -14.40 8.43 16.66
C ASP A 411 -14.40 7.46 15.46
N THR A 412 -15.58 7.07 14.97
CA THR A 412 -15.73 6.12 13.85
C THR A 412 -15.88 6.77 12.47
N ASN A 413 -15.88 8.10 12.38
CA ASN A 413 -16.15 8.87 11.16
C ASN A 413 -14.88 9.13 10.31
N ASN A 414 -14.07 8.09 10.11
CA ASN A 414 -12.81 8.15 9.39
C ASN A 414 -12.60 6.87 8.55
N ASN A 415 -11.58 6.88 7.70
CA ASN A 415 -11.23 5.71 6.88
C ASN A 415 -10.58 4.57 7.68
N GLY A 416 -10.35 4.73 8.99
CA GLY A 416 -10.07 3.57 9.84
C GLY A 416 -11.30 2.68 10.05
N SER A 417 -12.49 3.21 9.78
CA SER A 417 -13.75 2.48 9.83
C SER A 417 -14.38 2.34 8.44
N GLY A 418 -15.22 1.32 8.27
CA GLY A 418 -15.91 1.02 7.02
C GLY A 418 -15.73 -0.42 6.56
N PHE A 419 -16.65 -0.89 5.72
CA PHE A 419 -16.65 -2.22 5.14
C PHE A 419 -17.48 -2.24 3.85
N PHE A 420 -17.30 -3.29 3.05
CA PHE A 420 -18.16 -3.60 1.92
C PHE A 420 -19.34 -4.44 2.37
N THR A 421 -20.55 -3.96 2.09
CA THR A 421 -21.72 -4.82 2.20
C THR A 421 -21.61 -6.00 1.24
N ARG A 422 -22.39 -7.04 1.47
CA ARG A 422 -22.49 -8.18 0.56
C ARG A 422 -22.81 -7.74 -0.87
N ALA A 423 -23.70 -6.75 -1.02
CA ALA A 423 -24.08 -6.19 -2.32
C ALA A 423 -22.92 -5.42 -2.96
N ASP A 424 -22.16 -4.64 -2.18
CA ASP A 424 -20.98 -3.93 -2.67
C ASP A 424 -19.93 -4.88 -3.20
N TYR A 425 -19.63 -5.94 -2.45
CA TYR A 425 -18.65 -6.93 -2.86
C TYR A 425 -19.06 -7.68 -4.13
N ILE A 426 -20.32 -8.11 -4.23
CA ILE A 426 -20.85 -8.75 -5.46
C ILE A 426 -20.73 -7.79 -6.65
N GLU A 427 -21.00 -6.50 -6.47
CA GLU A 427 -20.84 -5.51 -7.54
C GLU A 427 -19.36 -5.36 -7.94
N ILE A 428 -18.44 -5.30 -6.98
CA ILE A 428 -16.99 -5.25 -7.24
C ILE A 428 -16.56 -6.46 -8.07
N VAL A 429 -16.98 -7.67 -7.69
CA VAL A 429 -16.62 -8.91 -8.41
C VAL A 429 -17.22 -8.91 -9.83
N LYS A 430 -18.48 -8.49 -10.01
CA LYS A 430 -19.09 -8.33 -11.35
C LYS A 430 -18.33 -7.31 -12.20
N TYR A 431 -17.94 -6.20 -11.59
CA TYR A 431 -17.23 -5.11 -12.26
C TYR A 431 -15.83 -5.53 -12.71
N ALA A 432 -15.13 -6.30 -11.89
CA ALA A 432 -13.84 -6.92 -12.19
C ALA A 432 -13.98 -7.97 -13.31
N ALA A 433 -15.01 -8.84 -13.25
CA ALA A 433 -15.25 -9.86 -14.27
C ALA A 433 -15.49 -9.26 -15.67
N ALA A 434 -16.27 -8.18 -15.76
CA ALA A 434 -16.47 -7.43 -17.02
C ALA A 434 -15.15 -6.89 -17.61
N ARG A 435 -14.11 -6.78 -16.78
CA ARG A 435 -12.78 -6.25 -17.12
C ARG A 435 -11.71 -7.34 -17.23
N GLN A 436 -12.11 -8.61 -17.24
CA GLN A 436 -11.20 -9.75 -17.32
C GLN A 436 -10.24 -9.83 -16.11
N ILE A 437 -10.72 -9.38 -14.94
CA ILE A 437 -9.97 -9.38 -13.68
C ILE A 437 -10.60 -10.41 -12.74
N GLU A 438 -9.80 -11.36 -12.25
CA GLU A 438 -10.15 -12.26 -11.15
C GLU A 438 -9.98 -11.55 -9.82
N VAL A 439 -10.99 -11.57 -8.95
CA VAL A 439 -10.87 -11.12 -7.56
C VAL A 439 -10.44 -12.31 -6.69
N ILE A 440 -9.35 -12.14 -5.96
CA ILE A 440 -8.78 -13.12 -5.04
C ILE A 440 -8.92 -12.55 -3.61
N PRO A 441 -9.91 -13.00 -2.81
CA PRO A 441 -10.05 -12.55 -1.44
C PRO A 441 -8.94 -13.13 -0.57
N GLU A 442 -8.38 -12.26 0.27
CA GLU A 442 -7.53 -12.64 1.38
C GLU A 442 -8.23 -12.31 2.70
N ILE A 443 -8.30 -13.33 3.55
CA ILE A 443 -8.65 -13.21 4.96
C ILE A 443 -7.46 -13.76 5.72
N ASP A 444 -6.66 -12.87 6.30
CA ASP A 444 -5.38 -13.27 6.88
C ASP A 444 -5.53 -14.14 8.13
N MET A 445 -4.62 -15.10 8.25
CA MET A 445 -4.56 -16.08 9.33
C MET A 445 -3.26 -16.91 9.27
N PRO A 446 -2.73 -17.39 10.41
CA PRO A 446 -3.30 -17.30 11.76
C PRO A 446 -2.87 -16.06 12.55
N ALA A 447 -1.86 -15.30 12.09
CA ALA A 447 -1.58 -13.95 12.57
C ALA A 447 -2.44 -12.93 11.81
N HIS A 448 -2.23 -11.62 12.04
CA HIS A 448 -2.98 -10.56 11.37
C HIS A 448 -4.51 -10.71 11.49
N ALA A 449 -4.97 -11.28 12.60
CA ALA A 449 -6.35 -11.72 12.77
C ALA A 449 -7.09 -10.98 13.89
N ARG A 450 -6.52 -9.92 14.46
CA ARG A 450 -7.08 -9.26 15.65
C ARG A 450 -8.50 -8.76 15.44
N ALA A 451 -8.83 -8.17 14.29
CA ALA A 451 -10.19 -7.70 14.04
C ALA A 451 -11.21 -8.85 14.13
N ALA A 452 -10.89 -10.02 13.57
CA ALA A 452 -11.73 -11.21 13.65
C ALA A 452 -11.79 -11.75 15.09
N VAL A 453 -10.66 -11.83 15.78
CA VAL A 453 -10.56 -12.30 17.16
C VAL A 453 -11.43 -11.46 18.10
N ILE A 454 -11.27 -10.13 18.07
CA ILE A 454 -12.02 -9.23 18.93
C ILE A 454 -13.52 -9.24 18.60
N ALA A 455 -13.88 -9.26 17.31
CA ALA A 455 -15.27 -9.41 16.90
C ALA A 455 -15.91 -10.72 17.42
N MET A 456 -15.18 -11.83 17.37
CA MET A 456 -15.69 -13.11 17.89
C MET A 456 -15.72 -13.17 19.42
N GLU A 457 -14.88 -12.43 20.14
CA GLU A 457 -15.01 -12.25 21.59
C GLU A 457 -16.21 -11.37 21.95
N ALA A 458 -16.49 -10.30 21.19
CA ALA A 458 -17.70 -9.49 21.36
C ALA A 458 -18.98 -10.33 21.11
N ARG A 459 -18.94 -11.20 20.09
CA ARG A 459 -19.99 -12.19 19.82
C ARG A 459 -20.20 -13.14 21.00
N TYR A 460 -19.10 -13.72 21.50
CA TYR A 460 -19.14 -14.65 22.63
C TYR A 460 -19.83 -14.01 23.83
N ASP A 461 -19.40 -12.82 24.25
CA ASP A 461 -19.98 -12.13 25.41
C ASP A 461 -21.46 -11.82 25.24
N ARG A 462 -21.86 -11.36 24.05
CA ARG A 462 -23.26 -11.06 23.74
C ARG A 462 -24.15 -12.29 23.86
N LEU A 463 -23.67 -13.44 23.35
CA LEU A 463 -24.43 -14.70 23.34
C LEU A 463 -24.41 -15.39 24.71
N GLU A 464 -23.29 -15.37 25.44
CA GLU A 464 -23.23 -15.87 26.82
C GLU A 464 -24.17 -15.09 27.73
N LYS A 465 -24.21 -13.75 27.62
CA LYS A 465 -25.16 -12.92 28.37
C LYS A 465 -26.62 -13.26 28.06
N ALA A 466 -26.89 -13.77 26.87
CA ALA A 466 -28.21 -14.26 26.46
C ALA A 466 -28.47 -15.73 26.82
N GLY A 467 -27.56 -16.40 27.53
CA GLY A 467 -27.67 -17.81 27.91
C GLY A 467 -27.47 -18.80 26.76
N LYS A 468 -26.84 -18.38 25.66
CA LYS A 468 -26.62 -19.16 24.43
C LYS A 468 -25.17 -19.64 24.32
N THR A 469 -24.68 -20.34 25.33
CA THR A 469 -23.27 -20.77 25.46
C THR A 469 -22.76 -21.57 24.26
N GLU A 470 -23.55 -22.47 23.68
CA GLU A 470 -23.12 -23.23 22.50
C GLU A 470 -22.92 -22.34 21.27
N GLU A 471 -23.85 -21.40 21.01
CA GLU A 471 -23.73 -20.43 19.91
C GLU A 471 -22.57 -19.46 20.15
N ALA A 472 -22.31 -19.08 21.41
CA ALA A 472 -21.21 -18.22 21.80
C ALA A 472 -19.85 -18.84 21.48
N ASN A 473 -19.69 -20.15 21.73
CA ASN A 473 -18.45 -20.88 21.48
C ASN A 473 -18.30 -21.38 20.04
N GLN A 474 -19.35 -21.30 19.22
CA GLN A 474 -19.38 -21.88 17.87
C GLN A 474 -18.23 -21.38 16.99
N TYR A 475 -17.91 -20.09 17.07
CA TYR A 475 -16.94 -19.38 16.22
C TYR A 475 -15.85 -18.64 17.02
N ARG A 476 -15.68 -18.96 18.31
CA ARG A 476 -14.69 -18.31 19.16
C ARG A 476 -13.27 -18.63 18.70
N LEU A 477 -12.40 -17.62 18.61
CA LEU A 477 -11.07 -17.75 18.00
C LEU A 477 -9.92 -17.83 19.02
N LEU A 478 -10.21 -17.56 20.29
CA LEU A 478 -9.25 -17.68 21.38
C LEU A 478 -9.55 -18.89 22.26
N ASP A 479 -8.48 -19.54 22.71
CA ASP A 479 -8.53 -20.46 23.84
C ASP A 479 -8.54 -19.62 25.12
N PRO A 480 -9.61 -19.66 25.94
CA PRO A 480 -9.72 -18.83 27.14
C PRO A 480 -8.67 -19.15 28.21
N LYS A 481 -7.97 -20.28 28.10
CA LYS A 481 -6.88 -20.67 29.00
C LYS A 481 -5.49 -20.31 28.45
N ASP A 482 -5.40 -19.77 27.24
CA ASP A 482 -4.13 -19.35 26.66
C ASP A 482 -3.62 -18.07 27.34
N THR A 483 -2.41 -18.18 27.89
CA THR A 483 -1.69 -17.11 28.59
C THR A 483 -0.37 -16.76 27.92
N SER A 484 -0.21 -17.13 26.64
CA SER A 484 1.02 -16.87 25.87
C SER A 484 1.31 -15.37 25.83
N ILE A 485 2.56 -15.02 26.11
CA ILE A 485 3.09 -13.66 26.01
C ILE A 485 3.84 -13.57 24.69
N THR A 486 3.16 -13.06 23.67
CA THR A 486 3.70 -12.89 22.32
C THR A 486 3.40 -11.49 21.81
N THR A 487 4.29 -10.96 20.96
CA THR A 487 4.17 -9.66 20.31
C THR A 487 4.35 -9.84 18.81
N GLY A 488 3.35 -9.45 18.01
CA GLY A 488 3.44 -9.40 16.55
C GLY A 488 4.25 -8.21 16.04
N VAL A 489 4.43 -8.13 14.73
CA VAL A 489 5.32 -7.13 14.09
C VAL A 489 4.84 -5.70 14.32
N GLN A 490 3.52 -5.49 14.34
CA GLN A 490 2.87 -4.20 14.58
C GLN A 490 2.61 -3.98 16.08
N TYR A 491 3.24 -4.76 16.96
CA TYR A 491 3.12 -4.69 18.42
C TYR A 491 1.73 -5.04 19.00
N TYR A 492 0.96 -5.87 18.30
CA TYR A 492 -0.20 -6.55 18.88
C TYR A 492 0.22 -7.73 19.75
N ASN A 493 -0.54 -8.01 20.80
CA ASN A 493 -0.30 -9.17 21.65
C ASN A 493 -0.94 -10.45 21.09
N ARG A 494 -1.13 -11.49 21.92
CA ARG A 494 -1.79 -12.76 21.53
C ARG A 494 -3.15 -12.60 20.84
N THR A 495 -3.84 -11.47 20.98
CA THR A 495 -5.10 -11.19 20.28
C THR A 495 -4.93 -10.99 18.78
N GLY A 496 -3.73 -10.69 18.28
CA GLY A 496 -3.41 -10.71 16.84
C GLY A 496 -3.31 -12.10 16.22
N TYR A 497 -3.47 -13.15 17.03
CA TYR A 497 -3.30 -14.54 16.60
C TYR A 497 -4.57 -15.32 16.86
N LEU A 498 -5.28 -15.71 15.80
CA LEU A 498 -6.35 -16.68 15.93
C LEU A 498 -5.75 -18.05 16.29
N ASN A 499 -6.40 -18.82 17.14
CA ASN A 499 -5.84 -20.10 17.61
C ASN A 499 -6.06 -21.19 16.55
N PRO A 500 -5.00 -21.77 15.95
CA PRO A 500 -5.13 -22.74 14.85
C PRO A 500 -5.59 -24.14 15.31
N CYS A 501 -5.57 -24.39 16.62
CA CYS A 501 -5.83 -25.71 17.20
C CYS A 501 -7.33 -25.94 17.46
N LEU A 502 -8.12 -24.88 17.58
CA LEU A 502 -9.55 -24.95 17.90
C LEU A 502 -10.42 -25.43 16.73
N ASP A 503 -11.42 -26.25 17.04
CA ASP A 503 -12.49 -26.59 16.08
C ASP A 503 -13.34 -25.36 15.71
N SER A 504 -13.54 -24.43 16.65
CA SER A 504 -14.27 -23.19 16.40
C SER A 504 -13.58 -22.29 15.38
N SER A 505 -12.25 -22.22 15.40
CA SER A 505 -11.48 -21.53 14.36
C SER A 505 -11.69 -22.17 12.98
N ARG A 506 -11.66 -23.50 12.88
CA ARG A 506 -11.97 -24.20 11.62
C ARG A 506 -13.40 -23.95 11.15
N ARG A 507 -14.39 -23.95 12.05
CA ARG A 507 -15.79 -23.60 11.73
C ARG A 507 -15.93 -22.16 11.27
N PHE A 508 -15.19 -21.23 11.88
CA PHE A 508 -15.18 -19.82 11.46
C PHE A 508 -14.64 -19.68 10.04
N VAL A 509 -13.48 -20.28 9.77
CA VAL A 509 -12.88 -20.25 8.43
C VAL A 509 -13.80 -20.89 7.39
N ASP A 510 -14.38 -22.06 7.69
CA ASP A 510 -15.34 -22.74 6.81
C ASP A 510 -16.56 -21.86 6.49
N LYS A 511 -17.11 -21.18 7.51
CA LYS A 511 -18.24 -20.25 7.35
C LYS A 511 -17.86 -19.06 6.46
N VAL A 512 -16.70 -18.44 6.69
CA VAL A 512 -16.26 -17.27 5.91
C VAL A 512 -16.01 -17.66 4.45
N ILE A 513 -15.28 -18.75 4.19
CA ILE A 513 -15.04 -19.25 2.83
C ILE A 513 -16.37 -19.52 2.12
N GLY A 514 -17.31 -20.20 2.79
CA GLY A 514 -18.61 -20.54 2.23
C GLY A 514 -19.41 -19.30 1.81
N GLU A 515 -19.48 -18.28 2.65
CA GLU A 515 -20.22 -17.05 2.36
C GLU A 515 -19.58 -16.24 1.22
N ILE A 516 -18.25 -16.08 1.21
CA ILE A 516 -17.54 -15.34 0.15
C ILE A 516 -17.64 -16.11 -1.18
N GLN A 517 -17.49 -17.45 -1.16
CA GLN A 517 -17.68 -18.27 -2.36
C GLN A 517 -19.11 -18.17 -2.91
N GLN A 518 -20.12 -18.07 -2.03
CA GLN A 518 -21.50 -17.85 -2.46
C GLN A 518 -21.68 -16.47 -3.12
N MET A 519 -21.07 -15.41 -2.58
CA MET A 519 -21.06 -14.08 -3.22
C MET A 519 -20.42 -14.12 -4.60
N HIS A 520 -19.29 -14.82 -4.75
CA HIS A 520 -18.61 -15.03 -6.03
C HIS A 520 -19.45 -15.78 -7.06
N LYS A 521 -20.15 -16.85 -6.64
CA LYS A 521 -21.10 -17.57 -7.49
C LYS A 521 -22.23 -16.66 -7.97
N GLU A 522 -22.79 -15.82 -7.10
CA GLU A 522 -23.83 -14.84 -7.46
C GLU A 522 -23.33 -13.70 -8.33
N ALA A 523 -22.03 -13.37 -8.22
CA ALA A 523 -21.37 -12.43 -9.10
C ALA A 523 -21.10 -12.99 -10.51
N GLY A 524 -21.21 -14.30 -10.70
CA GLY A 524 -20.87 -14.95 -11.98
C GLY A 524 -19.37 -15.17 -12.18
N GLN A 525 -18.56 -15.02 -11.13
CA GLN A 525 -17.13 -15.34 -11.11
C GLN A 525 -16.84 -16.21 -9.88
N PRO A 526 -17.17 -17.51 -9.89
CA PRO A 526 -16.84 -18.42 -8.79
C PRO A 526 -15.36 -18.35 -8.42
N LEU A 527 -15.01 -18.44 -7.14
CA LEU A 527 -13.62 -18.41 -6.70
C LEU A 527 -12.83 -19.57 -7.30
N THR A 528 -11.68 -19.22 -7.85
CA THR A 528 -10.65 -20.16 -8.31
C THR A 528 -9.46 -20.20 -7.36
N THR A 529 -9.23 -19.12 -6.62
CA THR A 529 -8.14 -18.96 -5.66
C THR A 529 -8.65 -18.41 -4.34
N TRP A 530 -8.27 -19.02 -3.23
CA TRP A 530 -8.44 -18.47 -1.88
C TRP A 530 -7.07 -18.06 -1.32
N HIS A 531 -6.93 -16.83 -0.84
CA HIS A 531 -5.71 -16.39 -0.18
C HIS A 531 -5.84 -16.54 1.34
N PHE A 532 -4.96 -17.38 1.90
CA PHE A 532 -4.89 -17.71 3.32
C PHE A 532 -4.19 -16.63 4.16
N GLY A 533 -3.41 -15.76 3.53
CA GLY A 533 -2.49 -14.85 4.22
C GLY A 533 -1.29 -15.63 4.72
N GLY A 534 -1.07 -15.65 6.02
CA GLY A 534 -0.13 -16.55 6.69
C GLY A 534 1.22 -15.92 7.03
N ASP A 535 1.38 -14.63 6.82
CA ASP A 535 2.59 -13.91 7.15
C ASP A 535 2.77 -13.69 8.66
N GLU A 536 4.03 -13.60 9.06
CA GLU A 536 4.51 -13.04 10.33
C GLU A 536 3.97 -13.66 11.62
N ALA A 537 3.55 -14.93 11.58
CA ALA A 537 3.10 -15.69 12.76
C ALA A 537 4.25 -16.08 13.72
N LYS A 538 4.87 -15.08 14.36
CA LYS A 538 6.05 -15.18 15.23
C LYS A 538 6.01 -14.13 16.35
N ASN A 539 6.74 -14.38 17.44
CA ASN A 539 6.99 -13.35 18.45
C ASN A 539 8.26 -12.57 18.09
N ILE A 540 8.13 -11.26 17.82
CA ILE A 540 9.27 -10.42 17.42
C ILE A 540 10.35 -10.29 18.49
N TYR A 541 10.00 -10.42 19.78
CA TYR A 541 10.97 -10.36 20.88
C TYR A 541 11.85 -11.61 21.02
N LEU A 542 11.56 -12.66 20.24
CA LEU A 542 12.44 -13.82 20.04
C LEU A 542 13.31 -13.67 18.78
N GLY A 543 13.23 -12.52 18.10
CA GLY A 543 14.00 -12.19 16.91
C GLY A 543 15.49 -11.93 17.18
N ALA A 544 16.30 -12.00 16.12
CA ALA A 544 17.76 -12.02 16.21
C ALA A 544 18.41 -10.71 16.70
N GLY A 545 17.71 -9.58 16.62
CA GLY A 545 18.23 -8.28 17.08
C GLY A 545 17.92 -7.95 18.54
N TYR A 546 17.25 -8.85 19.26
CA TYR A 546 17.08 -8.80 20.71
C TYR A 546 17.98 -9.82 21.43
N THR A 547 18.27 -9.58 22.70
CA THR A 547 19.08 -10.46 23.57
C THR A 547 18.51 -10.52 24.98
N ASP A 548 18.65 -11.67 25.64
CA ASP A 548 18.22 -11.81 27.03
C ASP A 548 19.10 -11.02 28.02
N LYS A 549 18.46 -10.35 28.98
CA LYS A 549 19.09 -9.54 30.02
C LYS A 549 20.06 -10.29 30.92
N THR A 550 19.96 -11.62 31.03
CA THR A 550 20.87 -12.43 31.86
C THR A 550 22.23 -12.65 31.19
N LYS A 551 22.27 -12.62 29.85
CA LYS A 551 23.48 -12.79 29.04
C LYS A 551 23.40 -11.88 27.81
N PRO A 552 23.49 -10.54 27.99
CA PRO A 552 23.32 -9.61 26.90
C PRO A 552 24.48 -9.71 25.90
N GLU A 553 24.14 -9.87 24.62
CA GLU A 553 25.07 -9.75 23.50
C GLU A 553 25.16 -8.30 23.02
N ALA A 554 26.35 -7.85 22.65
CA ALA A 554 26.57 -6.48 22.18
C ALA A 554 25.83 -6.20 20.86
N GLY A 555 25.28 -4.99 20.71
CA GLY A 555 24.58 -4.56 19.50
C GLY A 555 23.15 -5.09 19.36
N LYS A 556 22.56 -5.64 20.42
CA LYS A 556 21.18 -6.13 20.45
C LYS A 556 20.37 -5.46 21.56
N GLY A 557 19.06 -5.37 21.37
CA GLY A 557 18.13 -4.83 22.37
C GLY A 557 18.01 -5.76 23.58
N ILE A 558 18.35 -5.25 24.76
CA ILE A 558 18.36 -6.04 26.00
C ILE A 558 16.95 -6.09 26.59
N ILE A 559 16.36 -7.29 26.64
CA ILE A 559 15.00 -7.52 27.15
C ILE A 559 14.94 -8.76 28.06
N ASP A 560 13.81 -8.98 28.72
CA ASP A 560 13.56 -10.20 29.50
C ASP A 560 12.92 -11.28 28.61
N GLN A 561 13.74 -12.12 27.95
CA GLN A 561 13.24 -13.16 27.06
C GLN A 561 12.62 -14.33 27.82
N SER A 562 12.92 -14.49 29.12
CA SER A 562 12.29 -15.52 29.97
C SER A 562 10.76 -15.36 30.09
N ARG A 563 10.24 -14.17 29.78
CA ARG A 563 8.82 -13.85 29.78
C ARG A 563 8.15 -14.01 28.41
N GLN A 564 8.92 -14.26 27.36
CA GLN A 564 8.45 -14.29 25.98
C GLN A 564 8.16 -15.73 25.56
N ASP A 565 7.02 -15.93 24.93
CA ASP A 565 6.60 -17.22 24.39
C ASP A 565 6.45 -17.13 22.87
N LYS A 566 6.57 -18.27 22.19
CA LYS A 566 6.06 -18.40 20.81
C LYS A 566 4.52 -18.27 20.82
N PRO A 567 3.90 -17.85 19.71
CA PRO A 567 2.44 -17.88 19.60
C PRO A 567 1.84 -19.23 20.02
N TRP A 568 0.78 -19.19 20.80
CA TRP A 568 0.02 -20.35 21.32
C TRP A 568 0.78 -21.33 22.23
N ALA A 569 2.03 -21.03 22.65
CA ALA A 569 2.83 -21.95 23.46
C ALA A 569 2.18 -22.34 24.80
N ARG A 570 1.29 -21.50 25.32
CA ARG A 570 0.54 -21.72 26.56
C ARG A 570 -0.94 -22.02 26.34
N SER A 571 -1.38 -22.30 25.11
CA SER A 571 -2.73 -22.82 24.85
C SER A 571 -2.79 -24.31 25.18
N PRO A 572 -3.61 -24.76 26.16
CA PRO A 572 -3.75 -26.18 26.46
C PRO A 572 -4.25 -27.01 25.27
N VAL A 573 -5.07 -26.43 24.39
CA VAL A 573 -5.55 -27.13 23.19
C VAL A 573 -4.39 -27.40 22.22
N CYS A 574 -3.53 -26.41 21.98
CA CYS A 574 -2.35 -26.59 21.15
C CYS A 574 -1.31 -27.52 21.77
N GLN A 575 -1.08 -27.42 23.09
CA GLN A 575 -0.19 -28.34 23.81
C GLN A 575 -0.66 -29.79 23.69
N LYS A 576 -1.97 -30.04 23.83
CA LYS A 576 -2.53 -31.37 23.61
C LYS A 576 -2.30 -31.86 22.19
N MET A 577 -2.49 -31.00 21.20
CA MET A 577 -2.27 -31.33 19.78
C MET A 577 -0.81 -31.74 19.49
N VAL A 578 0.16 -31.04 20.11
CA VAL A 578 1.59 -31.39 20.04
C VAL A 578 1.85 -32.72 20.77
N GLN A 579 1.31 -32.90 21.97
CA GLN A 579 1.47 -34.14 22.77
C GLN A 579 0.90 -35.38 22.06
N ASP A 580 -0.24 -35.21 21.37
CA ASP A 580 -0.88 -36.27 20.60
C ASP A 580 -0.15 -36.56 19.26
N GLY A 581 0.91 -35.81 18.94
CA GLY A 581 1.75 -36.01 17.75
C GLY A 581 1.11 -35.54 16.44
N VAL A 582 0.06 -34.71 16.50
CA VAL A 582 -0.63 -34.18 15.31
C VAL A 582 0.22 -33.13 14.59
N VAL A 583 1.00 -32.37 15.35
CA VAL A 583 1.96 -31.38 14.89
C VAL A 583 3.25 -31.54 15.72
N ALA A 584 4.41 -31.30 15.11
CA ALA A 584 5.70 -31.56 15.74
C ALA A 584 5.96 -30.68 16.98
N ASP A 585 5.67 -29.39 16.86
CA ASP A 585 5.80 -28.39 17.91
C ASP A 585 4.96 -27.15 17.56
N VAL A 586 5.08 -26.10 18.37
CA VAL A 586 4.31 -24.86 18.17
C VAL A 586 4.79 -24.01 17.01
N GLU A 587 6.03 -24.18 16.51
CA GLU A 587 6.50 -23.44 15.32
C GLU A 587 5.79 -23.93 14.06
N HIS A 588 5.51 -25.23 13.98
CA HIS A 588 4.87 -25.86 12.83
C HIS A 588 3.35 -25.61 12.76
N LEU A 589 2.76 -24.93 13.74
CA LEU A 589 1.30 -24.69 13.80
C LEU A 589 0.79 -23.84 12.63
N SER A 590 1.56 -22.86 12.14
CA SER A 590 1.14 -22.02 11.02
C SER A 590 0.99 -22.82 9.73
N SER A 591 2.03 -23.56 9.31
CA SER A 591 1.97 -24.41 8.12
C SER A 591 0.98 -25.57 8.27
N TYR A 592 0.84 -26.14 9.47
CA TYR A 592 -0.22 -27.11 9.76
C TYR A 592 -1.61 -26.50 9.50
N PHE A 593 -1.86 -25.28 9.98
CA PHE A 593 -3.13 -24.60 9.81
C PHE A 593 -3.41 -24.29 8.34
N GLY A 594 -2.42 -23.80 7.59
CA GLY A 594 -2.52 -23.62 6.13
C GLY A 594 -2.92 -24.91 5.42
N ALA A 595 -2.33 -26.05 5.81
CA ALA A 595 -2.72 -27.36 5.27
C ALA A 595 -4.17 -27.75 5.63
N GLN A 596 -4.66 -27.44 6.84
CA GLN A 596 -6.06 -27.66 7.19
C GLN A 596 -7.02 -26.73 6.43
N VAL A 597 -6.68 -25.45 6.28
CA VAL A 597 -7.50 -24.50 5.53
C VAL A 597 -7.58 -24.90 4.06
N SER A 598 -6.50 -25.42 3.46
CA SER A 598 -6.54 -25.94 2.08
C SER A 598 -7.60 -27.03 1.88
N LYS A 599 -7.89 -27.85 2.90
CA LYS A 599 -8.96 -28.86 2.84
C LYS A 599 -10.34 -28.21 2.83
N LEU A 600 -10.54 -27.14 3.62
CA LEU A 600 -11.78 -26.37 3.63
C LEU A 600 -11.99 -25.66 2.30
N VAL A 601 -10.94 -25.00 1.78
CA VAL A 601 -10.93 -24.38 0.44
C VAL A 601 -11.36 -25.39 -0.63
N LYS A 602 -10.74 -26.58 -0.64
CA LYS A 602 -11.10 -27.66 -1.56
C LYS A 602 -12.53 -28.17 -1.38
N ALA A 603 -13.02 -28.28 -0.14
CA ALA A 603 -14.38 -28.70 0.16
C ALA A 603 -15.44 -27.71 -0.38
N HIS A 604 -15.11 -26.42 -0.48
CA HIS A 604 -15.95 -25.39 -1.12
C HIS A 604 -15.82 -25.33 -2.66
N GLY A 605 -15.09 -26.28 -3.25
CA GLY A 605 -14.90 -26.40 -4.70
C GLY A 605 -13.89 -25.41 -5.29
N ILE A 606 -13.01 -24.85 -4.47
CA ILE A 606 -11.93 -23.95 -4.89
C ILE A 606 -10.65 -24.78 -5.02
N ASP A 607 -9.94 -24.63 -6.13
CA ASP A 607 -8.86 -25.55 -6.50
C ASP A 607 -7.44 -25.00 -6.35
N THR A 608 -7.31 -23.71 -5.99
CA THR A 608 -6.04 -23.06 -5.70
C THR A 608 -6.08 -22.38 -4.34
N MET A 609 -5.04 -22.56 -3.55
CA MET A 609 -4.78 -21.74 -2.37
C MET A 609 -3.56 -20.85 -2.62
N GLN A 610 -3.54 -19.66 -2.04
CA GLN A 610 -2.40 -18.74 -2.08
C GLN A 610 -2.07 -18.27 -0.66
N ALA A 611 -0.81 -17.93 -0.41
CA ALA A 611 -0.35 -17.44 0.88
C ALA A 611 0.93 -16.58 0.71
N TRP A 612 1.23 -15.76 1.71
CA TRP A 612 2.59 -15.25 1.90
C TRP A 612 3.52 -16.41 2.25
N GLN A 613 4.75 -16.42 1.71
CA GLN A 613 5.54 -17.66 1.70
C GLN A 613 5.86 -18.19 3.11
N ASP A 614 6.08 -17.33 4.08
CA ASP A 614 6.50 -17.69 5.43
C ASP A 614 5.45 -18.50 6.20
N GLY A 615 4.16 -18.34 5.90
CA GLY A 615 3.09 -19.18 6.46
C GLY A 615 3.20 -20.65 6.06
N LEU A 616 3.83 -20.94 4.93
CA LEU A 616 3.94 -22.29 4.37
C LEU A 616 5.36 -22.86 4.47
N LYS A 617 6.31 -22.16 5.10
CA LYS A 617 7.74 -22.49 5.06
C LYS A 617 8.09 -23.86 5.64
N ASP A 618 7.31 -24.34 6.61
CA ASP A 618 7.53 -25.62 7.28
C ASP A 618 6.79 -26.78 6.58
N ALA A 619 6.01 -26.49 5.53
CA ALA A 619 5.46 -27.52 4.67
C ALA A 619 6.57 -28.18 3.85
N LYS A 620 6.47 -29.50 3.68
CA LYS A 620 7.42 -30.29 2.90
C LYS A 620 7.56 -29.74 1.47
N ASP A 621 6.43 -29.64 0.78
CA ASP A 621 6.28 -29.19 -0.60
C ASP A 621 4.78 -28.89 -0.87
N ALA A 622 4.43 -28.45 -2.08
CA ALA A 622 3.05 -28.13 -2.44
C ALA A 622 2.08 -29.33 -2.37
N SER A 623 2.57 -30.58 -2.35
CA SER A 623 1.73 -31.78 -2.22
C SER A 623 1.15 -31.99 -0.81
N ALA A 624 1.62 -31.22 0.18
CA ALA A 624 1.07 -31.22 1.53
C ALA A 624 -0.35 -30.61 1.63
N PHE A 625 -0.80 -29.91 0.58
CA PHE A 625 -2.07 -29.18 0.55
C PHE A 625 -3.12 -29.93 -0.29
N ALA A 626 -4.39 -29.72 0.03
CA ALA A 626 -5.50 -30.44 -0.61
C ALA A 626 -5.94 -29.84 -1.96
N THR A 627 -5.60 -28.58 -2.23
CA THR A 627 -5.84 -27.91 -3.51
C THR A 627 -4.88 -28.42 -4.57
N SER A 628 -5.29 -28.46 -5.84
CA SER A 628 -4.42 -28.92 -6.92
C SER A 628 -3.23 -28.00 -7.17
N HIS A 629 -3.36 -26.72 -6.80
CA HIS A 629 -2.31 -25.73 -6.90
C HIS A 629 -2.15 -24.95 -5.59
N VAL A 630 -0.91 -24.55 -5.31
CA VAL A 630 -0.58 -23.63 -4.22
C VAL A 630 0.33 -22.54 -4.77
N ASN A 631 -0.16 -21.31 -4.73
CA ASN A 631 0.60 -20.13 -5.09
C ASN A 631 1.27 -19.57 -3.83
N VAL A 632 2.43 -18.93 -3.99
CA VAL A 632 3.06 -18.16 -2.92
C VAL A 632 3.38 -16.75 -3.40
N ASN A 633 2.92 -15.75 -2.66
CA ASN A 633 3.44 -14.39 -2.79
C ASN A 633 4.84 -14.38 -2.20
N PHE A 634 5.85 -14.29 -3.06
CA PHE A 634 7.25 -14.30 -2.67
C PHE A 634 7.75 -12.88 -2.35
N TRP A 635 7.93 -12.61 -1.06
CA TRP A 635 8.15 -11.28 -0.51
C TRP A 635 9.51 -11.08 0.19
N ASP A 636 10.48 -11.98 0.01
CA ASP A 636 11.86 -11.70 0.45
C ASP A 636 12.47 -10.55 -0.39
N THR A 637 13.34 -9.73 0.21
CA THR A 637 14.13 -8.76 -0.57
C THR A 637 15.33 -9.44 -1.24
N LEU A 638 15.76 -8.91 -2.39
CA LEU A 638 16.85 -9.52 -3.15
C LEU A 638 18.19 -9.40 -2.41
N TYR A 639 18.49 -8.22 -1.86
CA TYR A 639 19.77 -7.98 -1.18
C TYR A 639 19.94 -8.79 0.13
N TRP A 640 18.88 -9.46 0.61
CA TRP A 640 18.94 -10.45 1.69
C TRP A 640 18.81 -11.91 1.22
N GLY A 641 19.12 -12.18 -0.05
CA GLY A 641 19.17 -13.54 -0.59
C GLY A 641 17.89 -14.01 -1.28
N GLY A 642 16.88 -13.14 -1.42
CA GLY A 642 15.63 -13.47 -2.11
C GLY A 642 15.83 -13.98 -3.54
N PHE A 643 16.92 -13.59 -4.19
CA PHE A 643 17.30 -14.08 -5.52
C PHE A 643 17.64 -15.58 -5.58
N ASP A 644 17.89 -16.23 -4.44
CA ASP A 644 18.23 -17.66 -4.32
C ASP A 644 17.16 -18.45 -3.56
N THR A 645 16.47 -17.85 -2.58
CA THR A 645 15.40 -18.52 -1.84
C THR A 645 14.13 -18.70 -2.67
N ALA A 646 13.88 -17.84 -3.66
CA ALA A 646 12.77 -18.00 -4.61
C ALA A 646 12.80 -19.35 -5.34
N ASN A 647 13.99 -19.84 -5.68
CA ASN A 647 14.19 -21.12 -6.34
C ASN A 647 13.62 -22.28 -5.52
N ASP A 648 13.78 -22.26 -4.20
CA ASP A 648 13.33 -23.35 -3.32
C ASP A 648 11.81 -23.51 -3.37
N TRP A 649 11.08 -22.40 -3.42
CA TRP A 649 9.62 -22.40 -3.55
C TRP A 649 9.16 -23.04 -4.85
N ALA A 650 9.72 -22.59 -5.97
CA ALA A 650 9.36 -23.13 -7.28
C ALA A 650 9.74 -24.62 -7.39
N ASN A 651 10.91 -25.01 -6.89
CA ASN A 651 11.39 -26.41 -6.91
C ASN A 651 10.60 -27.33 -5.97
N LYS A 652 9.95 -26.79 -4.93
CA LYS A 652 8.97 -27.50 -4.07
C LYS A 652 7.56 -27.56 -4.69
N GLY A 653 7.38 -27.15 -5.94
CA GLY A 653 6.12 -27.24 -6.67
C GLY A 653 5.12 -26.13 -6.38
N PHE A 654 5.52 -25.10 -5.61
CA PHE A 654 4.70 -23.91 -5.44
C PHE A 654 4.78 -23.02 -6.69
N ARG A 655 3.69 -22.33 -7.00
CA ARG A 655 3.66 -21.31 -8.06
C ARG A 655 4.09 -19.97 -7.48
N VAL A 656 5.28 -19.51 -7.85
CA VAL A 656 5.85 -18.27 -7.33
C VAL A 656 5.19 -17.06 -8.00
N VAL A 657 4.44 -16.29 -7.21
CA VAL A 657 3.99 -14.93 -7.54
C VAL A 657 5.02 -13.97 -6.95
N VAL A 658 5.82 -13.37 -7.81
CA VAL A 658 6.90 -12.47 -7.42
C VAL A 658 6.30 -11.20 -6.78
N SER A 659 6.69 -10.90 -5.55
CA SER A 659 6.13 -9.82 -4.71
C SER A 659 7.21 -9.07 -3.93
N ASN A 660 8.44 -8.99 -4.45
CA ASN A 660 9.59 -8.45 -3.72
C ASN A 660 9.37 -6.99 -3.24
N PRO A 661 9.46 -6.71 -1.93
CA PRO A 661 9.22 -5.38 -1.36
C PRO A 661 10.18 -4.30 -1.86
N ASP A 662 11.42 -4.68 -2.16
CA ASP A 662 12.44 -3.77 -2.65
C ASP A 662 12.17 -3.24 -4.08
N TYR A 663 11.11 -3.72 -4.75
CA TYR A 663 10.65 -3.22 -6.04
C TYR A 663 9.16 -2.89 -6.05
N VAL A 664 8.28 -3.82 -5.69
CA VAL A 664 6.86 -3.78 -6.03
C VAL A 664 5.93 -3.53 -4.84
N TYR A 665 6.46 -3.02 -3.72
CA TYR A 665 5.65 -2.47 -2.64
C TYR A 665 5.38 -0.99 -2.90
N LEU A 666 4.13 -0.71 -3.26
CA LEU A 666 3.60 0.60 -3.61
C LEU A 666 3.23 1.42 -2.38
N ASP A 667 3.40 0.91 -1.17
CA ASP A 667 3.37 1.68 0.07
C ASP A 667 4.72 2.35 0.39
N PHE A 668 5.77 2.02 -0.37
CA PHE A 668 7.09 2.64 -0.25
C PHE A 668 7.22 3.96 -1.01
N PRO A 669 8.16 4.86 -0.63
CA PRO A 669 8.24 6.20 -1.19
C PRO A 669 8.66 6.15 -2.65
N ASN A 670 8.22 7.12 -3.44
CA ASN A 670 8.67 7.24 -4.83
C ASN A 670 10.12 7.77 -4.92
N GLU A 671 10.60 8.48 -3.91
CA GLU A 671 11.97 8.98 -3.88
C GLU A 671 12.47 9.17 -2.45
N VAL A 672 13.79 9.23 -2.28
CA VAL A 672 14.41 9.55 -0.99
C VAL A 672 14.30 11.05 -0.75
N ASN A 673 13.16 11.47 -0.22
CA ASN A 673 12.92 12.82 0.26
C ASN A 673 12.01 12.73 1.49
N PRO A 674 12.38 13.28 2.66
CA PRO A 674 11.59 13.16 3.88
C PRO A 674 10.16 13.67 3.79
N ALA A 675 9.83 14.51 2.79
CA ALA A 675 8.48 15.00 2.54
C ALA A 675 7.61 14.02 1.70
N GLU A 676 8.17 12.90 1.22
CA GLU A 676 7.38 11.83 0.60
C GLU A 676 6.64 11.01 1.66
N SER A 677 5.59 10.32 1.18
CA SER A 677 4.80 9.39 1.98
C SER A 677 5.27 7.96 1.75
N GLY A 678 5.25 7.15 2.80
CA GLY A 678 5.39 5.70 2.70
C GLY A 678 6.19 5.08 3.84
N TYR A 679 5.96 3.78 4.06
CA TYR A 679 6.89 2.93 4.82
C TYR A 679 8.15 2.66 3.99
N TYR A 680 9.21 2.11 4.57
CA TYR A 680 10.50 2.00 3.85
C TYR A 680 11.42 0.91 4.40
N TRP A 681 10.83 -0.13 4.99
CA TRP A 681 11.60 -1.18 5.67
C TRP A 681 12.42 -2.03 4.68
N GLY A 682 11.87 -2.30 3.49
CA GLY A 682 12.48 -3.15 2.46
C GLY A 682 13.31 -2.38 1.44
N THR A 683 13.03 -1.10 1.19
CA THR A 683 13.91 -0.22 0.41
C THR A 683 13.55 1.25 0.66
N ARG A 684 14.48 2.18 0.39
CA ARG A 684 14.25 3.61 0.64
C ARG A 684 13.33 4.27 -0.38
N PHE A 685 13.27 3.74 -1.60
CA PHE A 685 12.35 4.21 -2.63
C PHE A 685 12.13 3.16 -3.72
N SER A 686 11.00 3.28 -4.41
CA SER A 686 10.73 2.57 -5.67
C SER A 686 9.87 3.45 -6.59
N ASP A 687 10.52 4.14 -7.52
CA ASP A 687 9.85 4.97 -8.52
C ASP A 687 9.41 4.15 -9.75
N GLU A 688 8.79 4.83 -10.71
CA GLU A 688 8.36 4.25 -11.98
C GLU A 688 9.52 3.55 -12.71
N ARG A 689 10.73 4.13 -12.65
CA ARG A 689 11.94 3.63 -13.33
C ARG A 689 12.48 2.37 -12.67
N LYS A 690 12.54 2.33 -11.35
CA LYS A 690 13.03 1.17 -10.59
C LYS A 690 12.14 -0.04 -10.82
N ILE A 691 10.81 0.14 -10.75
CA ILE A 691 9.85 -0.93 -11.05
C ILE A 691 9.95 -1.39 -12.50
N PHE A 692 10.08 -0.45 -13.44
CA PHE A 692 10.27 -0.82 -14.85
C PHE A 692 11.55 -1.64 -15.03
N SER A 693 12.64 -1.30 -14.35
CA SER A 693 13.95 -1.98 -14.46
C SER A 693 13.98 -3.35 -13.78
N PHE A 694 12.95 -3.74 -13.04
CA PHE A 694 12.89 -5.02 -12.34
C PHE A 694 12.77 -6.17 -13.33
N ALA A 695 13.59 -7.21 -13.17
CA ALA A 695 13.51 -8.45 -13.92
C ALA A 695 13.01 -9.60 -13.03
N PRO A 696 11.69 -9.88 -13.02
CA PRO A 696 11.07 -10.81 -12.07
C PRO A 696 11.40 -12.28 -12.34
N ASP A 697 11.86 -12.62 -13.55
CA ASP A 697 12.12 -14.02 -13.97
C ASP A 697 13.61 -14.37 -14.02
N ASN A 698 14.47 -13.43 -13.64
CA ASN A 698 15.91 -13.63 -13.45
C ASN A 698 16.36 -12.74 -12.28
N LEU A 699 15.92 -13.09 -11.07
CA LEU A 699 16.13 -12.26 -9.88
C LEU A 699 17.59 -11.83 -9.64
N PRO A 700 18.63 -12.65 -9.89
CA PRO A 700 20.02 -12.22 -9.71
C PRO A 700 20.44 -11.01 -10.54
N GLN A 701 19.93 -10.84 -11.77
CA GLN A 701 20.41 -9.76 -12.65
C GLN A 701 20.17 -8.36 -12.09
N ASN A 702 19.21 -8.24 -11.18
CA ASN A 702 18.83 -6.96 -10.60
C ASN A 702 19.95 -6.34 -9.74
N ALA A 703 20.97 -7.11 -9.33
CA ALA A 703 22.17 -6.60 -8.67
C ALA A 703 22.95 -5.57 -9.52
N GLU A 704 22.88 -5.65 -10.86
CA GLU A 704 23.52 -4.67 -11.75
C GLU A 704 22.65 -3.44 -12.03
N THR A 705 21.33 -3.51 -11.79
CA THR A 705 20.37 -2.48 -12.19
C THR A 705 19.69 -1.77 -11.02
N SER A 706 20.04 -2.12 -9.78
CA SER A 706 19.53 -1.49 -8.57
C SER A 706 20.57 -1.42 -7.45
N VAL A 707 20.16 -0.86 -6.33
CA VAL A 707 20.90 -0.79 -5.07
C VAL A 707 20.00 -1.27 -3.92
N ASP A 708 20.62 -1.66 -2.81
CA ASP A 708 19.92 -2.10 -1.61
C ASP A 708 19.21 -0.94 -0.88
N ARG A 709 18.61 -1.23 0.28
CA ARG A 709 17.87 -0.25 1.10
C ARG A 709 18.70 0.95 1.58
N ASP A 710 20.03 0.84 1.57
CA ASP A 710 20.97 1.88 1.99
C ASP A 710 21.75 2.48 0.83
N GLY A 711 21.35 2.19 -0.41
CA GLY A 711 21.98 2.71 -1.62
C GLY A 711 23.30 2.02 -1.98
N ASN A 712 23.61 0.86 -1.39
CA ASN A 712 24.80 0.09 -1.74
C ASN A 712 24.53 -0.84 -2.93
N ALA A 713 25.57 -1.05 -3.74
CA ALA A 713 25.60 -2.19 -4.64
C ALA A 713 25.61 -3.49 -3.83
N PHE A 714 24.96 -4.53 -4.36
CA PHE A 714 24.96 -5.89 -3.82
C PHE A 714 25.38 -6.88 -4.90
N SER A 715 25.62 -8.13 -4.49
CA SER A 715 25.90 -9.24 -5.40
C SER A 715 24.80 -10.29 -5.29
N ALA A 716 24.49 -10.94 -6.40
CA ALA A 716 23.44 -11.94 -6.47
C ALA A 716 23.84 -13.08 -7.40
N LYS A 717 23.63 -14.31 -6.92
CA LYS A 717 23.94 -15.56 -7.60
C LYS A 717 23.04 -16.65 -7.03
N SER A 718 22.53 -17.53 -7.88
CA SER A 718 21.96 -18.79 -7.43
C SER A 718 22.54 -19.94 -8.26
N ASP A 719 22.84 -21.07 -7.61
CA ASP A 719 23.26 -22.31 -8.26
C ASP A 719 22.06 -23.29 -8.46
N LYS A 720 20.87 -22.90 -7.99
CA LYS A 720 19.68 -23.77 -7.97
C LYS A 720 18.94 -23.75 -9.31
N PRO A 721 18.17 -24.78 -9.66
CA PRO A 721 17.27 -24.70 -10.81
C PRO A 721 16.22 -23.59 -10.64
N TRP A 722 15.85 -22.92 -11.72
CA TRP A 722 14.74 -21.97 -11.77
C TRP A 722 13.79 -22.35 -12.91
N PRO A 723 12.58 -22.87 -12.61
CA PRO A 723 11.61 -23.24 -13.64
C PRO A 723 10.84 -22.05 -14.20
N GLY A 724 10.95 -20.86 -13.60
CA GLY A 724 10.24 -19.65 -13.98
C GLY A 724 9.23 -19.17 -12.94
N ALA A 725 8.94 -17.88 -12.94
CA ALA A 725 7.86 -17.29 -12.14
C ALA A 725 6.48 -17.64 -12.74
N TYR A 726 5.48 -17.81 -11.87
CA TYR A 726 4.08 -17.92 -12.29
C TYR A 726 3.46 -16.54 -12.59
N GLY A 727 3.92 -15.51 -11.89
CA GLY A 727 3.56 -14.14 -12.19
C GLY A 727 4.18 -13.09 -11.30
N LEU A 728 3.65 -11.87 -11.42
CA LEU A 728 4.10 -10.67 -10.71
C LEU A 728 2.92 -10.00 -10.03
N SER A 729 3.10 -9.55 -8.79
CA SER A 729 2.11 -8.77 -8.04
C SER A 729 2.79 -7.57 -7.39
N ALA A 730 2.16 -6.40 -7.50
CA ALA A 730 2.52 -5.24 -6.70
C ALA A 730 1.50 -4.99 -5.58
N GLN A 731 1.97 -4.52 -4.44
CA GLN A 731 1.22 -4.47 -3.19
C GLN A 731 1.01 -3.02 -2.79
N LEU A 732 -0.20 -2.66 -2.38
CA LEU A 732 -0.41 -1.41 -1.66
C LEU A 732 -0.94 -1.74 -0.27
N TRP A 733 -0.01 -1.82 0.68
CA TRP A 733 -0.31 -1.78 2.11
C TRP A 733 -0.74 -0.37 2.53
N SER A 734 -1.54 -0.28 3.60
CA SER A 734 -2.32 0.94 3.86
C SER A 734 -2.11 1.58 5.23
N GLU A 735 -1.02 1.30 5.95
CA GLU A 735 -0.74 1.85 7.28
C GLU A 735 -0.75 3.39 7.29
N VAL A 736 0.01 4.00 6.38
CA VAL A 736 0.12 5.47 6.25
C VAL A 736 -0.66 6.02 5.05
N VAL A 737 -1.39 5.16 4.34
CA VAL A 737 -2.23 5.50 3.19
C VAL A 737 -3.68 5.65 3.66
N ARG A 738 -3.98 6.73 4.38
CA ARG A 738 -5.25 6.90 5.10
C ARG A 738 -6.44 7.29 4.23
N THR A 739 -6.24 7.66 2.97
CA THR A 739 -7.31 8.19 2.10
C THR A 739 -7.24 7.61 0.69
N ASP A 740 -8.38 7.54 -0.01
CA ASP A 740 -8.44 7.16 -1.43
C ASP A 740 -7.50 8.00 -2.32
N LYS A 741 -7.30 9.29 -1.96
CA LYS A 741 -6.36 10.17 -2.67
C LYS A 741 -4.90 9.73 -2.46
N GLN A 742 -4.52 9.36 -1.24
CA GLN A 742 -3.19 8.82 -0.96
C GLN A 742 -3.01 7.45 -1.63
N MET A 743 -4.04 6.59 -1.65
CA MET A 743 -4.03 5.32 -2.38
C MET A 743 -3.68 5.54 -3.86
N GLU A 744 -4.39 6.45 -4.52
CA GLU A 744 -4.14 6.78 -5.92
C GLU A 744 -2.78 7.47 -6.14
N TYR A 745 -2.32 8.30 -5.20
CA TYR A 745 -0.98 8.91 -5.25
C TYR A 745 0.12 7.85 -5.19
N MET A 746 -0.02 6.88 -4.31
CA MET A 746 0.97 5.83 -4.06
C MET A 746 1.00 4.78 -5.18
N MET A 747 -0.13 4.49 -5.82
CA MET A 747 -0.17 3.56 -6.95
C MET A 747 0.30 4.17 -8.26
N TYR A 748 -0.14 5.39 -8.58
CA TYR A 748 0.01 5.94 -9.92
C TYR A 748 1.03 7.07 -9.97
N PRO A 749 1.89 7.12 -11.00
CA PRO A 749 1.81 6.32 -12.23
C PRO A 749 2.66 5.04 -12.24
N ARG A 750 3.39 4.70 -11.18
CA ARG A 750 4.29 3.54 -11.16
C ARG A 750 3.60 2.18 -11.39
N LEU A 751 2.29 2.10 -11.15
CA LEU A 751 1.49 0.94 -11.52
C LEU A 751 1.52 0.61 -13.03
N LEU A 752 1.74 1.61 -13.90
CA LEU A 752 1.92 1.38 -15.33
C LEU A 752 3.21 0.56 -15.59
N SER A 753 4.28 0.80 -14.83
CA SER A 753 5.53 0.04 -14.93
C SER A 753 5.36 -1.41 -14.46
N VAL A 754 4.53 -1.64 -13.43
CA VAL A 754 4.15 -2.99 -12.99
C VAL A 754 3.42 -3.72 -14.13
N ALA A 755 2.43 -3.06 -14.73
CA ALA A 755 1.67 -3.62 -15.82
C ALA A 755 2.54 -3.96 -17.05
N GLU A 756 3.50 -3.08 -17.38
CA GLU A 756 4.51 -3.35 -18.40
C GLU A 756 5.29 -4.61 -18.09
N ARG A 757 5.91 -4.70 -16.90
CA ARG A 757 6.80 -5.81 -16.56
C ARG A 757 6.06 -7.13 -16.32
N ALA A 758 4.79 -7.07 -15.90
CA ALA A 758 3.93 -8.23 -15.74
C ALA A 758 3.43 -8.79 -17.08
N TRP A 759 3.33 -7.95 -18.13
CA TRP A 759 2.87 -8.37 -19.46
C TRP A 759 4.03 -8.71 -20.40
N HIS A 760 5.02 -7.82 -20.50
CA HIS A 760 6.10 -7.84 -21.47
C HIS A 760 7.40 -8.35 -20.84
N ARG A 761 8.11 -9.21 -21.58
CA ARG A 761 9.49 -9.58 -21.29
C ARG A 761 10.41 -8.82 -22.24
N ALA A 762 11.16 -7.87 -21.71
CA ALA A 762 12.03 -7.02 -22.52
C ALA A 762 13.31 -7.75 -22.94
N ALA A 763 13.96 -7.28 -24.01
CA ALA A 763 15.18 -7.89 -24.55
C ALA A 763 16.38 -7.84 -23.59
N TRP A 764 16.40 -6.86 -22.67
CA TRP A 764 17.43 -6.74 -21.63
C TRP A 764 17.19 -7.66 -20.42
N GLU A 765 16.02 -8.31 -20.34
CA GLU A 765 15.73 -9.34 -19.33
C GLU A 765 16.32 -10.68 -19.77
N GLN A 766 17.52 -10.97 -19.28
CA GLN A 766 18.27 -12.16 -19.65
C GLN A 766 17.58 -13.43 -19.16
N ASP A 767 17.79 -14.54 -19.85
CA ASP A 767 17.43 -15.85 -19.30
C ASP A 767 18.23 -16.11 -18.01
N TYR A 768 17.57 -16.69 -17.02
CA TYR A 768 18.23 -17.19 -15.83
C TYR A 768 19.32 -18.20 -16.18
N GLN A 769 20.48 -18.09 -15.52
CA GLN A 769 21.58 -19.05 -15.66
C GLN A 769 22.13 -19.42 -14.29
N ALA A 770 21.94 -20.68 -13.89
CA ALA A 770 22.50 -21.20 -12.66
C ALA A 770 24.02 -21.01 -12.64
N GLY A 771 24.55 -20.55 -11.51
CA GLY A 771 25.97 -20.27 -11.34
C GLY A 771 26.44 -18.90 -11.80
N ARG A 772 25.62 -18.14 -12.54
CA ARG A 772 25.97 -16.77 -12.95
C ARG A 772 25.82 -15.82 -11.78
N GLU A 773 26.89 -15.10 -11.49
CA GLU A 773 26.94 -14.06 -10.47
C GLU A 773 26.90 -12.68 -11.12
N TYR A 774 26.01 -11.83 -10.60
CA TYR A 774 25.92 -10.41 -10.93
C TYR A 774 26.39 -9.61 -9.72
N LYS A 775 27.28 -8.64 -9.92
CA LYS A 775 27.85 -7.79 -8.88
C LYS A 775 27.68 -6.33 -9.26
N GLY A 776 26.85 -5.61 -8.52
CA GLY A 776 26.56 -4.21 -8.80
C GLY A 776 27.82 -3.35 -8.86
N GLY A 777 27.99 -2.62 -9.97
CA GLY A 777 29.16 -1.76 -10.20
C GLY A 777 30.45 -2.49 -10.59
N GLU A 778 30.47 -3.83 -10.66
CA GLU A 778 31.65 -4.63 -11.05
C GLU A 778 31.40 -5.41 -12.34
N THR A 779 30.29 -6.16 -12.42
CA THR A 779 29.93 -6.90 -13.64
C THR A 779 29.09 -6.04 -14.58
N HIS A 780 29.12 -6.39 -15.88
CA HIS A 780 28.41 -5.68 -16.95
C HIS A 780 27.72 -6.69 -17.87
N LEU A 781 26.96 -7.62 -17.28
CA LEU A 781 26.28 -8.69 -17.99
C LEU A 781 24.95 -8.21 -18.58
N VAL A 782 24.25 -7.29 -17.90
CA VAL A 782 22.96 -6.75 -18.36
C VAL A 782 23.19 -5.68 -19.43
N ASP A 783 22.36 -5.69 -20.49
CA ASP A 783 22.35 -4.60 -21.48
C ASP A 783 21.61 -3.36 -20.90
N VAL A 784 22.33 -2.63 -20.05
CA VAL A 784 21.82 -1.42 -19.39
C VAL A 784 21.47 -0.32 -20.40
N LYS A 785 22.12 -0.31 -21.57
CA LYS A 785 21.79 0.65 -22.63
C LYS A 785 20.42 0.33 -23.23
N ALA A 786 20.14 -0.93 -23.55
CA ALA A 786 18.82 -1.34 -24.03
C ALA A 786 17.73 -1.08 -22.98
N LEU A 787 18.00 -1.37 -21.69
CA LEU A 787 17.11 -1.01 -20.59
C LEU A 787 16.83 0.50 -20.54
N HIS A 788 17.87 1.33 -20.67
CA HIS A 788 17.72 2.78 -20.63
C HIS A 788 16.95 3.35 -21.83
N ASP A 789 17.22 2.86 -23.04
CA ASP A 789 16.48 3.26 -24.25
C ASP A 789 14.99 2.87 -24.14
N ASP A 790 14.73 1.69 -23.58
CA ASP A 790 13.39 1.16 -23.33
C ASP A 790 12.63 1.99 -22.29
N TRP A 791 13.26 2.28 -21.16
CA TRP A 791 12.74 3.19 -20.14
C TRP A 791 12.47 4.59 -20.71
N THR A 792 13.38 5.14 -21.51
CA THR A 792 13.22 6.47 -22.10
C THR A 792 11.97 6.54 -22.97
N ARG A 793 11.72 5.51 -23.80
CA ARG A 793 10.48 5.39 -24.57
C ARG A 793 9.26 5.33 -23.66
N PHE A 794 9.29 4.46 -22.66
CA PHE A 794 8.17 4.25 -21.74
C PHE A 794 7.82 5.52 -20.93
N ALA A 795 8.81 6.20 -20.36
CA ALA A 795 8.65 7.43 -19.60
C ALA A 795 8.01 8.56 -20.42
N ASN A 796 8.39 8.68 -21.71
CA ASN A 796 7.78 9.63 -22.64
C ASN A 796 6.32 9.28 -22.94
N LEU A 797 5.98 8.00 -23.13
CA LEU A 797 4.59 7.57 -23.33
C LEU A 797 3.75 7.82 -22.08
N ALA A 798 4.28 7.49 -20.90
CA ALA A 798 3.64 7.73 -19.63
C ALA A 798 3.32 9.23 -19.46
N GLY A 799 4.33 10.10 -19.56
CA GLY A 799 4.19 11.54 -19.36
C GLY A 799 3.30 12.24 -20.39
N SER A 800 3.50 11.93 -21.69
CA SER A 800 2.82 12.65 -22.77
C SER A 800 1.43 12.11 -23.14
N ARG A 801 1.15 10.82 -22.87
CA ARG A 801 -0.07 10.15 -23.36
C ARG A 801 -0.89 9.47 -22.28
N GLU A 802 -0.28 8.73 -21.35
CA GLU A 802 -1.02 7.93 -20.37
C GLU A 802 -1.47 8.74 -19.15
N LEU A 803 -0.65 9.64 -18.60
CA LEU A 803 -1.04 10.50 -17.48
C LEU A 803 -2.30 11.34 -17.77
N PRO A 804 -2.47 11.97 -18.95
CA PRO A 804 -3.72 12.64 -19.28
C PRO A 804 -4.94 11.70 -19.37
N LYS A 805 -4.76 10.39 -19.59
CA LYS A 805 -5.87 9.42 -19.53
C LYS A 805 -6.25 9.10 -18.09
N LEU A 806 -5.26 8.92 -17.21
CA LEU A 806 -5.49 8.77 -15.77
C LEU A 806 -6.23 9.98 -15.19
N GLU A 807 -5.84 11.19 -15.62
CA GLU A 807 -6.52 12.44 -15.23
C GLU A 807 -7.99 12.45 -15.68
N LYS A 808 -8.28 12.07 -16.93
CA LYS A 808 -9.66 11.94 -17.41
C LYS A 808 -10.47 10.90 -16.62
N ALA A 809 -9.83 9.84 -16.16
CA ALA A 809 -10.44 8.82 -15.31
C ALA A 809 -10.63 9.27 -13.85
N GLY A 810 -10.24 10.51 -13.50
CA GLY A 810 -10.37 11.06 -12.15
C GLY A 810 -9.32 10.57 -11.15
N VAL A 811 -8.29 9.84 -11.61
CA VAL A 811 -7.25 9.26 -10.75
C VAL A 811 -6.30 10.34 -10.24
N GLN A 812 -6.10 10.38 -8.92
CA GLN A 812 -5.26 11.35 -8.22
C GLN A 812 -3.78 10.91 -8.15
N PHE A 813 -3.19 10.55 -9.29
CA PHE A 813 -1.80 10.08 -9.41
C PHE A 813 -0.75 11.09 -8.90
N ARG A 814 0.42 10.61 -8.43
CA ARG A 814 1.57 11.45 -8.07
C ARG A 814 2.10 12.20 -9.29
N LEU A 815 2.23 13.53 -9.16
CA LEU A 815 2.98 14.34 -10.12
C LEU A 815 4.46 14.40 -9.67
N PRO A 816 5.42 13.93 -10.48
CA PRO A 816 6.83 13.98 -10.13
C PRO A 816 7.30 15.44 -10.03
N VAL A 817 8.00 15.76 -8.94
CA VAL A 817 8.62 17.08 -8.75
C VAL A 817 9.72 17.26 -9.79
N PRO A 818 9.82 18.43 -10.46
CA PRO A 818 10.88 18.68 -11.42
C PRO A 818 12.28 18.54 -10.80
N GLY A 819 13.22 18.08 -11.62
CA GLY A 819 14.62 18.38 -11.41
C GLY A 819 14.92 19.78 -11.94
N ALA A 820 15.75 20.56 -11.24
CA ALA A 820 16.12 21.89 -11.67
C ALA A 820 17.52 22.30 -11.19
N ARG A 821 18.21 23.11 -12.00
CA ARG A 821 19.48 23.76 -11.65
C ARG A 821 19.60 25.13 -12.30
N ILE A 822 20.41 26.02 -11.72
CA ILE A 822 20.71 27.35 -12.27
C ILE A 822 22.17 27.38 -12.70
N ASN A 823 22.41 27.55 -14.00
CA ASN A 823 23.77 27.68 -14.53
C ASN A 823 23.93 29.06 -15.16
N ASN A 824 24.87 29.87 -14.66
CA ASN A 824 25.14 31.23 -15.12
C ASN A 824 23.87 32.11 -15.19
N GLY A 825 23.03 32.03 -14.16
CA GLY A 825 21.77 32.77 -14.05
C GLY A 825 20.67 32.28 -15.00
N VAL A 826 20.77 31.08 -15.56
CA VAL A 826 19.74 30.48 -16.42
C VAL A 826 19.20 29.21 -15.78
N LEU A 827 17.90 29.16 -15.56
CA LEU A 827 17.20 27.98 -15.04
C LEU A 827 17.14 26.89 -16.11
N ARG A 828 17.46 25.66 -15.72
CA ARG A 828 17.19 24.45 -16.51
C ARG A 828 16.35 23.52 -15.67
N MET A 829 15.34 22.92 -16.28
CA MET A 829 14.44 21.98 -15.62
C MET A 829 14.24 20.73 -16.46
N ASN A 830 14.05 19.60 -15.81
CA ASN A 830 13.66 18.33 -16.43
C ASN A 830 12.66 17.58 -15.53
N ASN A 831 12.12 16.47 -16.03
CA ASN A 831 11.16 15.65 -15.31
C ASN A 831 11.41 14.17 -15.59
N SER A 832 11.13 13.30 -14.61
CA SER A 832 11.29 11.85 -14.76
C SER A 832 10.34 11.27 -15.81
N LEU A 833 9.23 11.96 -16.12
CA LEU A 833 8.25 11.61 -17.14
C LEU A 833 8.14 12.74 -18.17
N PRO A 834 8.98 12.76 -19.22
CA PRO A 834 8.91 13.80 -20.25
C PRO A 834 7.52 13.91 -20.87
N GLY A 835 7.08 15.16 -21.08
CA GLY A 835 5.71 15.49 -21.48
C GLY A 835 4.87 16.05 -20.33
N VAL A 836 5.25 15.80 -19.08
CA VAL A 836 4.68 16.50 -17.92
C VAL A 836 5.06 17.97 -17.96
N ALA A 837 4.07 18.83 -17.77
CA ALA A 837 4.25 20.27 -17.76
C ALA A 837 4.96 20.73 -16.48
N MET A 838 5.82 21.74 -16.60
CA MET A 838 6.58 22.29 -15.49
C MET A 838 6.37 23.79 -15.34
N GLU A 839 6.41 24.26 -14.10
CA GLU A 839 6.31 25.67 -13.74
C GLU A 839 7.40 26.07 -12.75
N TYR A 840 7.77 27.35 -12.77
CA TYR A 840 8.70 27.95 -11.83
C TYR A 840 8.16 29.26 -11.25
N SER A 841 8.65 29.64 -10.08
CA SER A 841 8.38 30.92 -9.42
C SER A 841 9.68 31.57 -8.96
N THR A 842 9.75 32.90 -9.10
CA THR A 842 10.89 33.73 -8.67
C THR A 842 10.49 34.70 -7.55
N ASP A 843 9.30 34.53 -6.96
CA ASP A 843 8.74 35.42 -5.94
C ASP A 843 8.16 34.64 -4.75
N GLY A 844 8.80 33.52 -4.39
CA GLY A 844 8.43 32.70 -3.25
C GLY A 844 7.09 31.96 -3.43
N GLY A 845 6.73 31.64 -4.67
CA GLY A 845 5.53 30.86 -4.98
C GLY A 845 4.26 31.69 -5.16
N ALA A 846 4.36 33.02 -5.12
CA ALA A 846 3.22 33.92 -5.29
C ALA A 846 2.68 33.91 -6.74
N ARG A 847 3.57 33.84 -7.73
CA ARG A 847 3.22 33.68 -9.16
C ARG A 847 4.03 32.57 -9.80
N TRP A 848 3.36 31.79 -10.66
CA TRP A 848 3.92 30.65 -11.37
C TRP A 848 3.94 30.90 -12.87
N GLN A 849 5.07 30.58 -13.50
CA GLN A 849 5.32 30.74 -14.92
C GLN A 849 5.61 29.37 -15.55
N ARG A 850 5.07 29.12 -16.75
CA ARG A 850 5.35 27.90 -17.51
C ARG A 850 6.82 27.85 -17.92
N TYR A 851 7.49 26.73 -17.67
CA TYR A 851 8.85 26.50 -18.19
C TYR A 851 8.79 26.06 -19.67
N ASP A 852 9.67 26.63 -20.49
CA ASP A 852 9.89 26.27 -21.89
C ASP A 852 11.38 25.96 -22.08
N ASP A 853 11.71 24.70 -22.35
CA ASP A 853 13.10 24.25 -22.52
C ASP A 853 13.77 24.87 -23.75
N ALA A 854 13.00 25.25 -24.78
CA ALA A 854 13.53 25.94 -25.95
C ALA A 854 13.89 27.41 -25.65
N LYS A 855 13.35 27.97 -24.57
CA LYS A 855 13.57 29.37 -24.15
C LYS A 855 13.73 29.45 -22.62
N PRO A 856 14.81 28.85 -22.09
CA PRO A 856 14.98 28.73 -20.65
C PRO A 856 15.15 30.12 -20.00
N PRO A 857 14.48 30.39 -18.87
CA PRO A 857 14.41 31.74 -18.32
C PRO A 857 15.70 32.13 -17.61
N ARG A 858 16.04 33.42 -17.68
CA ARG A 858 17.05 34.02 -16.80
C ARG A 858 16.42 34.30 -15.44
N VAL A 859 17.11 33.91 -14.38
CA VAL A 859 16.65 34.01 -13.00
C VAL A 859 17.76 34.57 -12.11
N THR A 860 17.36 35.26 -11.05
CA THR A 860 18.27 35.81 -10.03
C THR A 860 17.72 35.46 -8.66
N GLY A 861 18.55 34.89 -7.78
CA GLY A 861 18.14 34.48 -6.44
C GLY A 861 17.37 33.16 -6.39
N ALA A 862 16.64 32.93 -5.31
CA ALA A 862 15.93 31.68 -5.06
C ALA A 862 14.79 31.44 -6.07
N VAL A 863 14.70 30.22 -6.58
CA VAL A 863 13.64 29.80 -7.50
C VAL A 863 12.88 28.63 -6.88
N GLN A 864 11.57 28.60 -7.07
CA GLN A 864 10.73 27.45 -6.72
C GLN A 864 10.24 26.74 -7.98
N VAL A 865 10.13 25.42 -7.93
CA VAL A 865 9.70 24.59 -9.05
C VAL A 865 8.58 23.63 -8.66
N ARG A 866 7.68 23.37 -9.61
CA ARG A 866 6.63 22.33 -9.51
C ARG A 866 6.26 21.81 -10.89
N SER A 867 5.68 20.62 -10.95
CA SER A 867 4.99 20.15 -12.15
C SER A 867 3.49 20.42 -12.04
N VAL A 868 2.82 20.43 -13.19
CA VAL A 868 1.38 20.70 -13.30
C VAL A 868 0.71 19.60 -14.14
N SER A 869 -0.47 19.19 -13.69
CA SER A 869 -1.29 18.22 -14.40
C SER A 869 -1.73 18.76 -15.75
N SER A 870 -2.22 17.85 -16.59
CA SER A 870 -2.44 18.19 -17.98
C SER A 870 -3.64 19.14 -18.14
N ASP A 871 -4.62 19.11 -17.23
CA ASP A 871 -5.76 20.03 -17.18
C ASP A 871 -5.48 21.35 -16.44
N GLY A 872 -4.29 21.49 -15.84
CA GLY A 872 -3.88 22.69 -15.10
C GLY A 872 -4.42 22.80 -13.68
N LYS A 873 -5.04 21.76 -13.11
CA LYS A 873 -5.73 21.84 -11.80
C LYS A 873 -4.98 21.21 -10.64
N ARG A 874 -4.03 20.31 -10.90
CA ARG A 874 -3.23 19.65 -9.86
C ARG A 874 -1.75 19.97 -10.05
N TYR A 875 -1.03 20.01 -8.94
CA TYR A 875 0.39 20.35 -8.92
C TYR A 875 1.16 19.33 -8.09
N SER A 876 2.44 19.11 -8.41
CA SER A 876 3.35 18.45 -7.48
C SER A 876 3.56 19.33 -6.25
N ARG A 877 4.20 18.77 -5.21
CA ARG A 877 4.79 19.61 -4.17
C ARG A 877 5.81 20.59 -4.79
N VAL A 878 6.04 21.69 -4.09
CA VAL A 878 7.02 22.72 -4.45
C VAL A 878 8.38 22.32 -3.88
N ASP A 879 9.43 22.56 -4.66
CA ASP A 879 10.81 22.45 -4.17
C ASP A 879 11.60 23.72 -4.50
N ASN A 880 12.64 24.00 -3.71
CA ASN A 880 13.49 25.16 -3.89
C ASN A 880 14.74 24.79 -4.70
N VAL A 881 15.17 25.72 -5.55
CA VAL A 881 16.41 25.66 -6.35
C VAL A 881 17.33 26.75 -5.83
N GLN A 882 18.52 26.35 -5.40
CA GLN A 882 19.55 27.29 -4.99
C GLN A 882 20.31 27.78 -6.23
N PRO A 883 20.70 29.07 -6.28
CA PRO A 883 21.37 29.69 -7.42
C PRO A 883 22.84 29.33 -7.57
#